data_AF-A0A399X0V7-F1
#
_entry.id   AF-A0A399X0V7-F1
#
_cell.length_a   1.000
_cell.length_b   1.000
_cell.length_c   1.000
_cell.angle_alpha   90.00
_cell.angle_beta   90.00
_cell.angle_gamma   90.00
#
_symmetry.space_group_name_H-M   'P 1'
#
loop_
_entity.id
_entity.type
_entity.pdbx_description
1 polymer ?
#
loop_
_entity_poly.entity_id
_entity_poly.type
_entity_poly.pdbx_seq_one_letter_code
_entity_poly.pdbx_strand_id
1 'polypeptide(L)'
;MSFAQFEGDSRLDAVVSVRSNAGTIKSVLESLSKTTGVELRVDASIENDLAILVCKERKASSVLSKIAEHFDWSWKKEDKAYLLYPSDEQKKKEQAELRKQILEPYQKLRESSKKYLKVLEATNLEEARRERDRLETILGSSGDDALLRRILELDRLTQPAQSVFHDVCSRLSEAHFEALERDGRIILSTHPKPGQFAYPGDRRLLDAELKQLVGAITEQLELARQSGKTPPGAFAAFEGAQITGARVLVIRTDDHSGGEIETSWKLLPESNGMPLPPVAETGLSTSRLGEYDPPSNPAGLELDEFEDVSLAREWVEPFLRISDEGDRYLTSADPDYWVPGSQWKEPLEPLGELLTEMFSRCDMDLILDAYDVLYRTTQELEREPRTIKMLLQFVHARMPIQVHHADGWWSVRASRRAFERYRTVERRVLIESVTREARDRGWSLDHKIWLASSLNDYQMFLWFRGDLSFGTEVYALRMLGEMGPTGRGTVLAGGSLPYIALTPKGMAHFRRVLMSRDFIPYGFLTTEAEMASGEYARNEWYGSVIRGFDWEDITDVHPSGIPGDAFVSIQGFQYPGAALRRKSSAKQQRVVYVQSYALAALRTAESAGDAGPDLEFAATASADLVINCRASEQFARGAIVRTSVRSSEFGAYDQLPESFRRTIESQAEKYRAMMRGGGGGNRERASNTLAWAPLRSSD
;
A
#
# COMPACT_ATOMS: atom_id res chain seq x y z
N MET A 1 -38.12 -11.44 -1.40
CA MET A 1 -39.44 -11.16 -2.00
C MET A 1 -39.46 -9.74 -2.58
N SER A 2 -38.97 -9.54 -3.81
CA SER A 2 -39.02 -8.24 -4.53
C SER A 2 -39.55 -8.33 -5.97
N PHE A 3 -40.00 -9.51 -6.44
CA PHE A 3 -40.52 -9.69 -7.81
C PHE A 3 -41.68 -8.74 -8.18
N ALA A 4 -42.42 -8.26 -7.18
CA ALA A 4 -43.54 -7.33 -7.36
C ALA A 4 -43.17 -6.01 -8.05
N GLN A 5 -41.88 -5.64 -8.10
CA GLN A 5 -41.46 -4.34 -8.65
C GLN A 5 -41.52 -4.24 -10.19
N PHE A 6 -41.48 -5.38 -10.89
CA PHE A 6 -41.56 -5.43 -12.35
C PHE A 6 -42.91 -5.92 -12.88
N GLU A 7 -43.84 -6.24 -11.98
CA GLU A 7 -45.15 -6.76 -12.38
C GLU A 7 -45.91 -5.78 -13.28
N GLY A 8 -46.38 -6.29 -14.42
CA GLY A 8 -47.15 -5.53 -15.40
C GLY A 8 -46.34 -4.84 -16.50
N ASP A 9 -45.01 -4.90 -16.50
CA ASP A 9 -44.18 -4.41 -17.61
C ASP A 9 -43.74 -5.55 -18.54
N SER A 10 -44.61 -5.89 -19.50
CA SER A 10 -44.40 -7.01 -20.43
C SER A 10 -43.15 -6.87 -21.31
N ARG A 11 -42.54 -5.68 -21.38
CA ARG A 11 -41.27 -5.47 -22.08
C ARG A 11 -40.11 -6.19 -21.38
N LEU A 12 -40.19 -6.35 -20.05
CA LEU A 12 -39.20 -7.06 -19.25
C LEU A 12 -39.37 -8.58 -19.25
N ASP A 13 -40.41 -9.11 -19.90
CA ASP A 13 -40.54 -10.55 -20.19
C ASP A 13 -39.68 -11.00 -21.39
N ALA A 14 -39.05 -10.06 -22.11
CA ALA A 14 -38.14 -10.37 -23.20
C ALA A 14 -37.01 -11.28 -22.73
N VAL A 15 -36.72 -12.31 -23.54
CA VAL A 15 -35.60 -13.23 -23.31
C VAL A 15 -34.33 -12.57 -23.80
N VAL A 16 -33.32 -12.49 -22.94
CA VAL A 16 -32.04 -11.83 -23.17
C VAL A 16 -30.89 -12.77 -22.82
N SER A 17 -29.78 -12.58 -23.52
CA SER A 17 -28.49 -13.16 -23.17
C SER A 17 -27.53 -12.00 -22.90
N VAL A 18 -26.86 -12.03 -21.75
CA VAL A 18 -25.97 -10.96 -21.31
C VAL A 18 -24.57 -11.52 -21.15
N ARG A 19 -23.57 -10.78 -21.63
CA ARG A 19 -22.16 -11.05 -21.37
C ARG A 19 -21.47 -9.74 -21.01
N SER A 20 -20.95 -9.67 -19.80
CA SER A 20 -20.19 -8.56 -19.22
C SER A 20 -18.90 -9.10 -18.63
N ASN A 21 -17.79 -8.73 -19.24
CA ASN A 21 -16.45 -9.16 -18.83
C ASN A 21 -15.88 -8.13 -17.85
N ALA A 22 -16.47 -7.99 -16.66
CA ALA A 22 -16.15 -6.93 -15.70
C ALA A 22 -16.59 -5.52 -16.15
N GLY A 23 -17.76 -5.41 -16.76
CA GLY A 23 -18.38 -4.11 -17.08
C GLY A 23 -18.89 -3.39 -15.82
N THR A 24 -18.96 -2.06 -15.90
CA THR A 24 -19.63 -1.25 -14.88
C THR A 24 -21.12 -1.56 -14.84
N ILE A 25 -21.76 -1.45 -13.66
CA ILE A 25 -23.22 -1.63 -13.54
C ILE A 25 -23.97 -0.74 -14.54
N LYS A 26 -23.51 0.50 -14.74
CA LYS A 26 -24.04 1.38 -15.77
C LYS A 26 -24.01 0.75 -17.16
N SER A 27 -22.85 0.29 -17.61
CA SER A 27 -22.68 -0.31 -18.94
C SER A 27 -23.53 -1.57 -19.13
N VAL A 28 -23.67 -2.40 -18.08
CA VAL A 28 -24.52 -3.59 -18.07
C VAL A 28 -25.99 -3.21 -18.25
N LEU A 29 -26.47 -2.23 -17.49
CA LEU A 29 -27.85 -1.77 -17.57
C LEU A 29 -28.15 -1.03 -18.89
N GLU A 30 -27.21 -0.27 -19.44
CA GLU A 30 -27.36 0.36 -20.76
C GLU A 30 -27.50 -0.69 -21.87
N SER A 31 -26.75 -1.79 -21.80
CA SER A 31 -26.87 -2.92 -22.74
C SER A 31 -28.24 -3.61 -22.65
N LEU A 32 -28.70 -3.87 -21.42
CA LEU A 32 -30.04 -4.41 -21.16
C LEU A 32 -31.15 -3.46 -21.60
N SER A 33 -30.97 -2.16 -21.39
CA SER A 33 -31.92 -1.12 -21.80
C SER A 33 -32.10 -1.09 -23.32
N LYS A 34 -31.00 -1.17 -24.08
CA LYS A 34 -31.04 -1.26 -25.55
C LYS A 34 -31.78 -2.51 -26.02
N THR A 35 -31.57 -3.64 -25.37
CA THR A 35 -32.18 -4.92 -25.76
C THR A 35 -33.68 -4.97 -25.43
N THR A 36 -34.09 -4.44 -24.27
CA THR A 36 -35.47 -4.51 -23.79
C THR A 36 -36.35 -3.33 -24.21
N GLY A 37 -35.74 -2.20 -24.61
CA GLY A 37 -36.44 -0.94 -24.87
C GLY A 37 -36.98 -0.26 -23.60
N VAL A 38 -36.56 -0.71 -22.42
CA VAL A 38 -36.91 -0.11 -21.12
C VAL A 38 -35.74 0.76 -20.68
N GLU A 39 -35.99 2.00 -20.26
CA GLU A 39 -34.94 2.87 -19.75
C GLU A 39 -34.51 2.38 -18.35
N LEU A 40 -33.25 1.96 -18.22
CA LEU A 40 -32.67 1.50 -16.97
C LEU A 40 -31.60 2.51 -16.53
N ARG A 41 -31.75 3.03 -15.31
CA ARG A 41 -30.85 4.00 -14.70
C ARG A 41 -30.19 3.41 -13.46
N VAL A 42 -29.06 3.97 -13.07
CA VAL A 42 -28.30 3.58 -11.89
C VAL A 42 -27.96 4.83 -11.08
N ASP A 43 -27.99 4.71 -9.75
CA ASP A 43 -27.55 5.75 -8.84
C ASP A 43 -26.05 6.02 -8.99
N ALA A 44 -25.66 7.29 -8.95
CA ALA A 44 -24.26 7.72 -9.18
C ALA A 44 -23.27 7.08 -8.20
N SER A 45 -23.71 6.69 -6.99
CA SER A 45 -22.83 6.06 -6.01
C SER A 45 -22.43 4.62 -6.37
N ILE A 46 -23.16 3.94 -7.25
CA ILE A 46 -22.92 2.53 -7.64
C ILE A 46 -22.71 2.36 -9.15
N GLU A 47 -22.73 3.44 -9.94
CA GLU A 47 -22.66 3.34 -11.40
C GLU A 47 -21.34 2.76 -11.91
N ASN A 48 -20.26 2.94 -11.14
CA ASN A 48 -18.90 2.50 -11.46
C ASN A 48 -18.51 1.17 -10.79
N ASP A 49 -19.39 0.57 -9.98
CA ASP A 49 -19.18 -0.77 -9.44
C ASP A 49 -19.07 -1.75 -10.61
N LEU A 50 -18.21 -2.77 -10.49
CA LEU A 50 -17.99 -3.73 -11.56
C LEU A 50 -18.69 -5.06 -11.29
N ALA A 51 -19.16 -5.68 -12.36
CA ALA A 51 -19.72 -7.02 -12.34
C ALA A 51 -19.23 -7.86 -13.51
N ILE A 52 -18.84 -9.10 -13.23
CA ILE A 52 -18.75 -10.14 -14.25
C ILE A 52 -20.10 -10.84 -14.29
N LEU A 53 -20.77 -10.75 -15.44
CA LEU A 53 -22.13 -11.25 -15.63
C LEU A 53 -22.19 -12.04 -16.93
N VAL A 54 -22.56 -13.31 -16.85
CA VAL A 54 -22.94 -14.10 -18.03
C VAL A 54 -24.26 -14.78 -17.75
N CYS A 55 -25.21 -14.64 -18.68
CA CYS A 55 -26.39 -15.47 -18.69
C CYS A 55 -26.90 -15.72 -20.09
N LYS A 56 -27.57 -16.86 -20.29
CA LYS A 56 -28.16 -17.25 -21.58
C LYS A 56 -29.67 -17.43 -21.46
N GLU A 57 -30.39 -16.88 -22.43
CA GLU A 57 -31.82 -17.13 -22.63
C GLU A 57 -32.67 -16.92 -21.36
N ARG A 58 -32.39 -15.86 -20.60
CA ARG A 58 -33.13 -15.50 -19.38
C ARG A 58 -34.08 -14.35 -19.63
N LYS A 59 -35.23 -14.35 -18.94
CA LYS A 59 -36.10 -13.17 -18.93
C LYS A 59 -35.36 -11.97 -18.34
N ALA A 60 -35.47 -10.79 -18.97
CA ALA A 60 -34.80 -9.58 -18.49
C ALA A 60 -35.18 -9.25 -17.03
N SER A 61 -36.44 -9.41 -16.65
CA SER A 61 -36.90 -9.24 -15.26
C SER A 61 -36.18 -10.14 -14.25
N SER A 62 -35.84 -11.37 -14.65
CA SER A 62 -35.07 -12.31 -13.82
C SER A 62 -33.62 -11.82 -13.67
N VAL A 63 -32.98 -11.39 -14.76
CA VAL A 63 -31.61 -10.83 -14.72
C VAL A 63 -31.55 -9.58 -13.83
N LEU A 64 -32.49 -8.65 -13.99
CA LEU A 64 -32.56 -7.41 -13.17
C LEU A 64 -32.82 -7.69 -11.69
N SER A 65 -33.67 -8.68 -11.39
CA SER A 65 -33.91 -9.15 -10.03
C SER A 65 -32.64 -9.76 -9.43
N LYS A 66 -31.91 -10.55 -10.22
CA LYS A 66 -30.66 -11.17 -9.77
C LYS A 66 -29.56 -10.16 -9.50
N ILE A 67 -29.42 -9.12 -10.33
CA ILE A 67 -28.48 -8.01 -10.07
C ILE A 67 -28.82 -7.33 -8.73
N ALA A 68 -30.08 -6.96 -8.50
CA ALA A 68 -30.49 -6.31 -7.26
C ALA A 68 -30.28 -7.21 -6.03
N GLU A 69 -30.61 -8.51 -6.14
CA GLU A 69 -30.36 -9.48 -5.08
C GLU A 69 -28.86 -9.67 -4.81
N HIS A 70 -28.04 -9.75 -5.86
CA HIS A 70 -26.59 -9.94 -5.78
C HIS A 70 -25.92 -8.80 -5.01
N PHE A 71 -26.32 -7.57 -5.31
CA PHE A 71 -25.72 -6.40 -4.72
C PHE A 71 -26.51 -5.84 -3.53
N ASP A 72 -27.55 -6.53 -3.03
CA ASP A 72 -28.43 -6.02 -1.97
C ASP A 72 -28.85 -4.57 -2.26
N TRP A 73 -29.41 -4.35 -3.46
CA TRP A 73 -29.90 -3.05 -3.95
C TRP A 73 -31.39 -3.13 -4.27
N SER A 74 -32.00 -1.98 -4.52
CA SER A 74 -33.44 -1.87 -4.79
C SER A 74 -33.70 -1.21 -6.13
N TRP A 75 -34.81 -1.59 -6.77
CA TRP A 75 -35.34 -0.88 -7.92
C TRP A 75 -36.43 0.09 -7.49
N LYS A 76 -36.47 1.26 -8.14
CA LYS A 76 -37.54 2.24 -8.03
C LYS A 76 -38.04 2.57 -9.42
N LYS A 77 -39.35 2.48 -9.64
CA LYS A 77 -39.98 2.90 -10.89
C LYS A 77 -40.10 4.42 -10.93
N GLU A 78 -39.61 5.03 -12.00
CA GLU A 78 -39.66 6.48 -12.25
C GLU A 78 -40.26 6.72 -13.64
N ASP A 79 -41.56 7.04 -13.68
CA ASP A 79 -42.35 7.18 -14.90
C ASP A 79 -42.24 5.97 -15.84
N LYS A 80 -41.36 6.05 -16.85
CA LYS A 80 -41.09 5.03 -17.88
C LYS A 80 -39.75 4.32 -17.70
N ALA A 81 -38.99 4.69 -16.66
CA ALA A 81 -37.68 4.17 -16.34
C ALA A 81 -37.68 3.40 -15.01
N TYR A 82 -36.64 2.59 -14.80
CA TYR A 82 -36.35 1.98 -13.51
C TYR A 82 -34.96 2.42 -13.04
N LEU A 83 -34.87 2.91 -11.81
CA LEU A 83 -33.63 3.33 -11.16
C LEU A 83 -33.17 2.23 -10.18
N LEU A 84 -31.96 1.71 -10.38
CA LEU A 84 -31.26 0.86 -9.42
C LEU A 84 -30.52 1.74 -8.42
N TYR A 85 -30.76 1.55 -7.13
CA TYR A 85 -30.15 2.37 -6.09
C TYR A 85 -29.95 1.56 -4.78
N PRO A 86 -28.93 1.90 -3.98
CA PRO A 86 -28.84 1.45 -2.60
C PRO A 86 -29.75 2.30 -1.71
N SER A 87 -30.62 1.65 -0.93
CA SER A 87 -31.45 2.33 0.07
C SER A 87 -30.61 2.94 1.20
N ASP A 88 -31.16 3.91 1.94
CA ASP A 88 -30.46 4.54 3.07
C ASP A 88 -30.09 3.53 4.17
N GLU A 89 -30.93 2.53 4.39
CA GLU A 89 -30.66 1.42 5.32
C GLU A 89 -29.47 0.58 4.84
N GLN A 90 -29.42 0.26 3.53
CA GLN A 90 -28.31 -0.46 2.91
C GLN A 90 -27.01 0.35 3.00
N LYS A 91 -27.04 1.66 2.72
CA LYS A 91 -25.85 2.54 2.86
C LYS A 91 -25.32 2.55 4.30
N LYS A 92 -26.21 2.67 5.30
CA LYS A 92 -25.83 2.62 6.71
C LYS A 92 -25.28 1.25 7.13
N LYS A 93 -25.90 0.17 6.65
CA LYS A 93 -25.45 -1.21 6.88
C LYS A 93 -24.06 -1.43 6.29
N GLU A 94 -23.83 -1.02 5.05
CA GLU A 94 -22.55 -1.13 4.37
C GLU A 94 -21.46 -0.30 5.07
N GLN A 95 -21.77 0.93 5.50
CA GLN A 95 -20.83 1.75 6.27
C GLN A 95 -20.48 1.12 7.63
N ALA A 96 -21.47 0.57 8.33
CA ALA A 96 -21.25 -0.12 9.60
C ALA A 96 -20.42 -1.41 9.40
N GLU A 97 -20.68 -2.14 8.32
CA GLU A 97 -19.93 -3.33 7.93
C GLU A 97 -18.49 -3.00 7.56
N LEU A 98 -18.25 -1.94 6.77
CA LEU A 98 -16.92 -1.44 6.44
C LEU A 98 -16.15 -1.10 7.73
N ARG A 99 -16.75 -0.32 8.63
CA ARG A 99 -16.15 0.04 9.91
C ARG A 99 -15.80 -1.21 10.72
N LYS A 100 -16.70 -2.18 10.80
CA LYS A 100 -16.46 -3.46 11.48
C LYS A 100 -15.29 -4.22 10.83
N GLN A 101 -15.25 -4.30 9.51
CA GLN A 101 -14.20 -5.01 8.75
C GLN A 101 -12.83 -4.35 8.88
N ILE A 102 -12.78 -3.02 9.03
CA ILE A 102 -11.55 -2.27 9.33
C ILE A 102 -11.08 -2.54 10.77
N LEU A 103 -12.01 -2.59 11.74
CA LEU A 103 -11.68 -2.75 13.16
C LEU A 103 -11.42 -4.20 13.58
N GLU A 104 -11.93 -5.19 12.87
CA GLU A 104 -11.79 -6.61 13.21
C GLU A 104 -10.32 -7.06 13.39
N PRO A 105 -9.36 -6.74 12.51
CA PRO A 105 -7.94 -7.08 12.73
C PRO A 105 -7.37 -6.47 14.02
N TYR A 106 -7.74 -5.24 14.35
CA TYR A 106 -7.31 -4.59 15.60
C TYR A 106 -7.92 -5.27 16.83
N GLN A 107 -9.18 -5.70 16.75
CA GLN A 107 -9.83 -6.45 17.82
C GLN A 107 -9.14 -7.81 18.02
N LYS A 108 -8.78 -8.52 16.94
CA LYS A 108 -7.97 -9.75 17.01
C LYS A 108 -6.61 -9.49 17.65
N LEU A 109 -5.92 -8.43 17.24
CA LEU A 109 -4.64 -8.02 17.82
C LEU A 109 -4.74 -7.75 19.33
N ARG A 110 -5.82 -7.09 19.76
CA ARG A 110 -6.13 -6.83 21.16
C ARG A 110 -6.37 -8.13 21.96
N GLU A 111 -7.16 -9.06 21.43
CA GLU A 111 -7.42 -10.35 22.09
C GLU A 111 -6.17 -11.23 22.14
N SER A 112 -5.37 -11.28 21.08
CA SER A 112 -4.07 -11.97 21.07
C SER A 112 -3.11 -11.36 22.10
N SER A 113 -3.10 -10.04 22.25
CA SER A 113 -2.31 -9.38 23.28
C SER A 113 -2.75 -9.74 24.71
N LYS A 114 -4.07 -9.88 24.96
CA LYS A 114 -4.56 -10.39 26.26
C LYS A 114 -4.09 -11.81 26.55
N LYS A 115 -4.08 -12.69 25.54
CA LYS A 115 -3.59 -14.06 25.68
C LYS A 115 -2.09 -14.08 25.96
N TYR A 116 -1.31 -13.32 25.19
CA TYR A 116 0.13 -13.25 25.34
C TYR A 116 0.56 -12.63 26.68
N LEU A 117 -0.16 -11.61 27.17
CA LEU A 117 0.09 -11.03 28.49
C LEU A 117 0.00 -12.07 29.61
N LYS A 118 -0.96 -13.01 29.54
CA LYS A 118 -1.06 -14.12 30.50
C LYS A 118 0.14 -15.07 30.42
N VAL A 119 0.69 -15.29 29.22
CA VAL A 119 1.90 -16.10 29.04
C VAL A 119 3.08 -15.39 29.69
N LEU A 120 3.24 -14.09 29.49
CA LEU A 120 4.29 -13.28 30.13
C LEU A 120 4.17 -13.32 31.66
N GLU A 121 2.97 -13.15 32.20
CA GLU A 121 2.70 -13.21 33.65
C GLU A 121 3.01 -14.59 34.26
N ALA A 122 2.80 -15.67 33.49
CA ALA A 122 3.08 -17.03 33.93
C ALA A 122 4.55 -17.46 33.74
N THR A 123 5.31 -16.74 32.92
CA THR A 123 6.67 -17.12 32.55
C THR A 123 7.66 -16.80 33.67
N ASN A 124 8.42 -17.80 34.10
CA ASN A 124 9.56 -17.58 34.98
C ASN A 124 10.74 -17.01 34.18
N LEU A 125 10.94 -15.70 34.25
CA LEU A 125 11.94 -14.97 33.45
C LEU A 125 13.37 -15.52 33.62
N GLU A 126 13.74 -15.97 34.82
CA GLU A 126 15.07 -16.50 35.08
C GLU A 126 15.29 -17.87 34.44
N GLU A 127 14.26 -18.70 34.41
CA GLU A 127 14.31 -19.99 33.72
C GLU A 127 14.34 -19.81 32.21
N ALA A 128 13.51 -18.91 31.67
CA ALA A 128 13.48 -18.58 30.25
C ALA A 128 14.85 -18.04 29.75
N ARG A 129 15.51 -17.17 30.53
CA ARG A 129 16.87 -16.68 30.23
C ARG A 129 17.90 -17.81 30.20
N ARG A 130 17.88 -18.68 31.22
CA ARG A 130 18.80 -19.85 31.26
C ARG A 130 18.56 -20.82 30.11
N GLU A 131 17.31 -21.04 29.74
CA GLU A 131 16.96 -21.86 28.58
C GLU A 131 17.52 -21.23 27.30
N ARG A 132 17.31 -19.93 27.09
CA ARG A 132 17.84 -19.21 25.92
C ARG A 132 19.35 -19.32 25.81
N ASP A 133 20.08 -18.98 26.87
CA ASP A 133 21.55 -18.99 26.87
C ASP A 133 22.10 -20.40 26.57
N ARG A 134 21.41 -21.44 27.07
CA ARG A 134 21.71 -22.83 26.74
C ARG A 134 21.48 -23.13 25.26
N LEU A 135 20.36 -22.69 24.68
CA LEU A 135 20.03 -22.94 23.28
C LEU A 135 20.96 -22.16 22.32
N GLU A 136 21.35 -20.92 22.63
CA GLU A 136 22.31 -20.14 21.84
C GLU A 136 23.66 -20.86 21.71
N THR A 137 24.12 -21.48 22.81
CA THR A 137 25.34 -22.28 22.82
C THR A 137 25.24 -23.49 21.86
N ILE A 138 24.06 -24.10 21.75
CA ILE A 138 23.81 -25.25 20.86
C ILE A 138 23.64 -24.78 19.39
N LEU A 139 22.95 -23.66 19.15
CA LEU A 139 22.69 -23.14 17.81
C LEU A 139 23.98 -22.81 17.07
N GLY A 140 24.96 -22.22 17.76
CA GLY A 140 26.28 -21.91 17.21
C GLY A 140 27.03 -23.11 16.62
N SER A 141 26.57 -24.34 16.90
CA SER A 141 27.13 -25.58 16.38
C SER A 141 26.23 -26.34 15.39
N SER A 142 24.93 -26.01 15.27
CA SER A 142 23.94 -26.88 14.61
C SER A 142 23.16 -26.23 13.45
N GLY A 143 23.04 -24.90 13.39
CA GLY A 143 22.27 -24.22 12.33
C GLY A 143 20.79 -24.63 12.25
N ASP A 144 20.21 -25.16 13.33
CA ASP A 144 18.83 -25.66 13.39
C ASP A 144 17.80 -24.53 13.50
N ASP A 145 16.91 -24.43 12.51
CA ASP A 145 15.84 -23.42 12.45
C ASP A 145 14.85 -23.53 13.62
N ALA A 146 14.57 -24.73 14.13
CA ALA A 146 13.65 -24.90 15.26
C ALA A 146 14.26 -24.33 16.54
N LEU A 147 15.56 -24.51 16.75
CA LEU A 147 16.30 -23.91 17.86
C LEU A 147 16.30 -22.38 17.75
N LEU A 148 16.57 -21.84 16.54
CA LEU A 148 16.52 -20.40 16.31
C LEU A 148 15.14 -19.82 16.63
N ARG A 149 14.05 -20.49 16.20
CA ARG A 149 12.68 -20.05 16.53
C ARG A 149 12.42 -20.02 18.03
N ARG A 150 12.86 -21.03 18.77
CA ARG A 150 12.71 -21.09 20.23
C ARG A 150 13.52 -20.01 20.94
N ILE A 151 14.75 -19.74 20.50
CA ILE A 151 15.57 -18.63 21.01
C ILE A 151 14.86 -17.30 20.81
N LEU A 152 14.35 -17.03 19.60
CA LEU A 152 13.60 -15.80 19.30
C LEU A 152 12.32 -15.67 20.14
N GLU A 153 11.63 -16.77 20.44
CA GLU A 153 10.49 -16.78 21.34
C GLU A 153 10.90 -16.41 22.78
N LEU A 154 11.96 -17.03 23.31
CA LEU A 154 12.47 -16.74 24.66
C LEU A 154 13.02 -15.32 24.77
N ASP A 155 13.67 -14.80 23.73
CA ASP A 155 14.08 -13.39 23.66
C ASP A 155 12.88 -12.46 23.78
N ARG A 156 11.78 -12.76 23.09
CA ARG A 156 10.53 -11.98 23.24
C ARG A 156 9.97 -12.11 24.66
N LEU A 157 9.86 -13.31 25.20
CA LEU A 157 9.32 -13.52 26.56
C LEU A 157 10.15 -12.82 27.64
N THR A 158 11.46 -12.68 27.43
CA THR A 158 12.39 -12.08 28.40
C THR A 158 12.64 -10.59 28.17
N GLN A 159 12.14 -10.02 27.06
CA GLN A 159 12.17 -8.58 26.79
C GLN A 159 11.21 -7.85 27.73
N PRO A 160 11.71 -7.04 28.67
CA PRO A 160 10.87 -6.52 29.74
C PRO A 160 9.72 -5.62 29.22
N ALA A 161 9.96 -4.87 28.14
CA ALA A 161 8.97 -3.99 27.50
C ALA A 161 7.79 -4.71 26.82
N GLN A 162 7.87 -6.01 26.53
CA GLN A 162 6.77 -6.75 25.89
C GLN A 162 5.50 -6.73 26.74
N SER A 163 5.64 -6.84 28.07
CA SER A 163 4.51 -6.77 28.98
C SER A 163 3.80 -5.42 28.88
N VAL A 164 4.55 -4.32 28.75
CA VAL A 164 4.01 -2.97 28.57
C VAL A 164 3.26 -2.86 27.24
N PHE A 165 3.83 -3.32 26.14
CA PHE A 165 3.20 -3.24 24.82
C PHE A 165 1.90 -4.05 24.75
N HIS A 166 1.90 -5.28 25.28
CA HIS A 166 0.73 -6.14 25.31
C HIS A 166 -0.36 -5.64 26.26
N ASP A 167 0.01 -5.13 27.43
CA ASP A 167 -0.95 -4.50 28.36
C ASP A 167 -1.61 -3.28 27.71
N VAL A 168 -0.84 -2.38 27.09
CA VAL A 168 -1.38 -1.22 26.38
C VAL A 168 -2.29 -1.63 25.22
N CYS A 169 -1.84 -2.54 24.35
CA CYS A 169 -2.62 -3.02 23.22
C CYS A 169 -3.94 -3.65 23.67
N SER A 170 -3.90 -4.46 24.74
CA SER A 170 -5.08 -5.14 25.32
C SER A 170 -6.18 -4.18 25.79
N ARG A 171 -5.83 -2.92 26.08
CA ARG A 171 -6.71 -1.87 26.63
C ARG A 171 -7.08 -0.78 25.62
N LEU A 172 -6.61 -0.85 24.38
CA LEU A 172 -7.01 0.11 23.37
C LEU A 172 -8.52 0.02 23.06
N SER A 173 -9.14 1.19 22.98
CA SER A 173 -10.54 1.37 22.59
C SER A 173 -10.68 1.37 21.07
N GLU A 174 -11.91 1.22 20.57
CA GLU A 174 -12.17 1.39 19.13
C GLU A 174 -11.77 2.78 18.64
N ALA A 175 -11.99 3.83 19.43
CA ALA A 175 -11.58 5.19 19.07
C ALA A 175 -10.05 5.33 18.90
N HIS A 176 -9.26 4.58 19.68
CA HIS A 176 -7.81 4.54 19.49
C HIS A 176 -7.43 3.86 18.18
N PHE A 177 -8.08 2.74 17.84
CA PHE A 177 -7.83 2.04 16.57
C PHE A 177 -8.32 2.83 15.37
N GLU A 178 -9.44 3.55 15.47
CA GLU A 178 -9.90 4.47 14.43
C GLU A 178 -8.94 5.63 14.23
N ALA A 179 -8.38 6.17 15.33
CA ALA A 179 -7.34 7.17 15.23
C ALA A 179 -6.07 6.59 14.58
N LEU A 180 -5.65 5.38 14.93
CA LEU A 180 -4.51 4.71 14.30
C LEU A 180 -4.76 4.42 12.81
N GLU A 181 -5.95 3.98 12.45
CA GLU A 181 -6.37 3.73 11.07
C GLU A 181 -6.37 5.01 10.25
N ARG A 182 -7.03 6.05 10.77
CA ARG A 182 -7.10 7.36 10.12
C ARG A 182 -5.70 7.99 10.04
N ASP A 183 -4.94 7.89 11.12
CA ASP A 183 -3.73 8.68 11.33
C ASP A 183 -2.41 8.00 10.97
N GLY A 184 -2.43 6.69 10.75
CA GLY A 184 -1.25 5.85 10.58
C GLY A 184 -0.42 5.70 11.86
N ARG A 185 -0.73 6.47 12.93
CA ARG A 185 -0.03 6.43 14.21
C ARG A 185 -0.85 7.06 15.34
N ILE A 186 -0.55 6.67 16.57
CA ILE A 186 -1.04 7.29 17.80
C ILE A 186 0.05 7.37 18.87
N ILE A 187 -0.04 8.33 19.78
CA ILE A 187 0.85 8.46 20.94
C ILE A 187 0.03 8.30 22.22
N LEU A 188 0.48 7.42 23.10
CA LEU A 188 -0.16 7.09 24.37
C LEU A 188 0.80 7.50 25.50
N SER A 189 0.57 8.65 26.14
CA SER A 189 1.50 9.26 27.09
C SER A 189 0.93 9.34 28.51
N THR A 190 1.82 9.23 29.50
CA THR A 190 1.51 9.53 30.90
C THR A 190 1.28 11.02 31.18
N HIS A 191 1.73 11.90 30.27
CA HIS A 191 1.53 13.35 30.28
C HIS A 191 1.00 13.81 28.91
N PRO A 192 -0.23 13.38 28.53
CA PRO A 192 -0.73 13.57 27.18
C PRO A 192 -0.84 15.05 26.83
N LYS A 193 -0.24 15.43 25.70
CA LYS A 193 -0.38 16.75 25.08
C LYS A 193 -1.59 16.76 24.15
N PRO A 194 -2.11 17.94 23.75
CA PRO A 194 -3.11 18.03 22.69
C PRO A 194 -2.76 17.21 21.44
N GLY A 195 -3.65 16.30 21.06
CA GLY A 195 -3.43 15.34 19.95
C GLY A 195 -2.81 14.01 20.36
N GLN A 196 -2.44 13.83 21.62
CA GLN A 196 -2.02 12.55 22.20
C GLN A 196 -3.12 11.94 23.07
N PHE A 197 -3.08 10.63 23.26
CA PHE A 197 -3.97 9.89 24.14
C PHE A 197 -3.32 9.67 25.50
N ALA A 198 -4.15 9.59 26.54
CA ALA A 198 -3.67 9.18 27.85
C ALA A 198 -3.22 7.71 27.80
N TYR A 199 -2.14 7.40 28.52
CA TYR A 199 -1.61 6.05 28.66
C TYR A 199 -2.69 5.13 29.29
N PRO A 200 -3.15 4.08 28.58
CA PRO A 200 -4.26 3.26 29.05
C PRO A 200 -3.81 2.06 29.91
N GLY A 201 -2.51 1.79 29.99
CA GLY A 201 -1.93 0.61 30.66
C GLY A 201 -1.84 0.70 32.18
N ASP A 202 -1.40 -0.39 32.81
CA ASP A 202 -1.07 -0.43 34.23
C ASP A 202 0.23 0.35 34.50
N ARG A 203 0.10 1.47 35.22
CA ARG A 203 1.25 2.31 35.59
C ARG A 203 2.29 1.56 36.41
N ARG A 204 1.90 0.56 37.22
CA ARG A 204 2.86 -0.22 38.02
C ARG A 204 3.81 -1.02 37.14
N LEU A 205 3.27 -1.61 36.07
CA LEU A 205 4.04 -2.36 35.09
C LEU A 205 4.98 -1.43 34.33
N LEU A 206 4.47 -0.28 33.87
CA LEU A 206 5.27 0.74 33.21
C LEU A 206 6.40 1.27 34.11
N ASP A 207 6.11 1.62 35.36
CA ASP A 207 7.09 2.18 36.30
C ASP A 207 8.18 1.16 36.65
N ALA A 208 7.81 -0.12 36.83
CA ALA A 208 8.77 -1.20 37.06
C ALA A 208 9.70 -1.37 35.84
N GLU A 209 9.14 -1.34 34.64
CA GLU A 209 9.87 -1.46 33.39
C GLU A 209 10.84 -0.30 33.17
N LEU A 210 10.35 0.94 33.32
CA LEU A 210 11.18 2.14 33.21
C LEU A 210 12.31 2.12 34.23
N LYS A 211 12.04 1.70 35.47
CA LYS A 211 13.08 1.60 36.49
C LYS A 211 14.19 0.64 36.07
N GLN A 212 13.84 -0.52 35.50
CA GLN A 212 14.81 -1.50 35.03
C GLN A 212 15.64 -0.97 33.86
N LEU A 213 14.98 -0.41 32.83
CA LEU A 213 15.64 0.13 31.64
C LEU A 213 16.54 1.32 31.96
N VAL A 214 16.06 2.25 32.80
CA VAL A 214 16.83 3.42 33.23
C VAL A 214 18.03 3.00 34.09
N GLY A 215 17.89 1.97 34.92
CA GLY A 215 19.00 1.38 35.66
C GLY A 215 20.10 0.86 34.71
N ALA A 216 19.72 0.09 33.69
CA ALA A 216 20.66 -0.43 32.69
C ALA A 216 21.35 0.68 31.88
N ILE A 217 20.60 1.71 31.47
CA ILE A 217 21.16 2.87 30.76
C ILE A 217 22.14 3.63 31.66
N THR A 218 21.80 3.81 32.94
CA THR A 218 22.67 4.50 33.91
C THR A 218 23.98 3.74 34.10
N GLU A 219 23.94 2.41 34.22
CA GLU A 219 25.12 1.57 34.31
C GLU A 219 26.00 1.69 33.05
N GLN A 220 25.41 1.67 31.85
CA GLN A 220 26.14 1.86 30.60
C GLN A 220 26.79 3.25 30.50
N LEU A 221 26.10 4.29 30.96
CA LEU A 221 26.65 5.65 31.04
C LEU A 221 27.83 5.73 32.00
N GLU A 222 27.75 5.07 33.16
CA GLU A 222 28.85 5.00 34.13
C GLU A 222 30.06 4.25 33.58
N LEU A 223 29.85 3.10 32.91
CA LEU A 223 30.92 2.35 32.24
C LEU A 223 31.59 3.16 31.13
N ALA A 224 30.82 3.91 30.34
CA ALA A 224 31.35 4.81 29.32
C ALA A 224 32.24 5.90 29.95
N ARG A 225 31.75 6.54 31.03
CA ARG A 225 32.52 7.55 31.78
C ARG A 225 33.82 6.98 32.36
N GLN A 226 33.76 5.80 33.00
CA GLN A 226 34.93 5.16 33.59
C GLN A 226 35.97 4.75 32.54
N SER A 227 35.52 4.34 31.35
CA SER A 227 36.41 3.95 30.24
C SER A 227 36.90 5.12 29.38
N GLY A 228 36.46 6.35 29.67
CA GLY A 228 36.78 7.53 28.85
C GLY A 228 36.19 7.48 27.44
N LYS A 229 35.23 6.58 27.19
CA LYS A 229 34.54 6.45 25.90
C LYS A 229 33.32 7.36 25.89
N THR A 230 33.07 8.01 24.76
CA THR A 230 31.81 8.72 24.55
C THR A 230 30.67 7.70 24.58
N PRO A 231 29.61 7.91 25.39
CA PRO A 231 28.44 7.06 25.35
C PRO A 231 27.89 6.96 23.93
N PRO A 232 27.35 5.80 23.51
CA PRO A 232 26.54 5.71 22.31
C PRO A 232 25.52 6.85 22.25
N GLY A 233 25.39 7.53 21.11
CA GLY A 233 24.74 8.84 21.02
C GLY A 233 23.32 8.92 21.58
N ALA A 234 22.54 7.83 21.51
CA ALA A 234 21.21 7.77 22.10
C ALA A 234 21.23 7.85 23.65
N PHE A 235 22.26 7.33 24.31
CA PHE A 235 22.37 7.38 25.77
C PHE A 235 22.76 8.76 26.29
N ALA A 236 23.41 9.60 25.48
CA ALA A 236 23.74 10.97 25.88
C ALA A 236 22.49 11.80 26.22
N ALA A 237 21.33 11.49 25.60
CA ALA A 237 20.07 12.16 25.91
C ALA A 237 19.53 11.82 27.32
N PHE A 238 20.02 10.74 27.95
CA PHE A 238 19.64 10.33 29.30
C PHE A 238 20.54 10.94 30.38
N GLU A 239 21.66 11.55 30.00
CA GLU A 239 22.60 12.13 30.96
C GLU A 239 21.97 13.34 31.67
N GLY A 240 21.71 13.19 32.98
CA GLY A 240 21.06 14.22 33.79
C GLY A 240 19.55 14.36 33.56
N ALA A 241 18.95 13.50 32.73
CA ALA A 241 17.51 13.49 32.51
C ALA A 241 16.77 12.94 33.73
N GLN A 242 15.72 13.64 34.18
CA GLN A 242 14.84 13.15 35.24
C GLN A 242 13.65 12.45 34.60
N ILE A 243 13.59 11.12 34.69
CA ILE A 243 12.48 10.35 34.14
C ILE A 243 11.22 10.60 34.97
N THR A 244 10.31 11.39 34.40
CA THR A 244 9.05 11.80 35.01
C THR A 244 7.86 10.97 34.52
N GLY A 245 8.00 10.28 33.38
CA GLY A 245 6.94 9.49 32.78
C GLY A 245 7.43 8.67 31.59
N ALA A 246 6.50 8.23 30.77
CA ALA A 246 6.78 7.61 29.48
C ALA A 246 5.59 7.72 28.53
N ARG A 247 5.85 7.36 27.28
CA ARG A 247 4.84 7.19 26.25
C ARG A 247 5.13 5.98 25.38
N VAL A 248 4.06 5.50 24.77
CA VAL A 248 4.08 4.45 23.76
C VAL A 248 3.66 5.07 22.43
N LEU A 249 4.57 5.05 21.46
CA LEU A 249 4.29 5.44 20.08
C LEU A 249 3.90 4.17 19.31
N VAL A 250 2.71 4.20 18.72
CA VAL A 250 2.18 3.10 17.89
C VAL A 250 2.08 3.59 16.46
N ILE A 251 2.70 2.87 15.53
CA ILE A 251 2.73 3.19 14.11
C ILE A 251 2.19 2.00 13.35
N ARG A 252 1.26 2.22 12.42
CA ARG A 252 0.83 1.18 11.47
C ARG A 252 1.90 1.04 10.39
N THR A 253 2.36 -0.19 10.16
CA THR A 253 3.46 -0.49 9.22
C THR A 253 3.02 -1.35 8.04
N ASP A 254 1.78 -1.83 8.02
CA ASP A 254 1.29 -2.74 6.99
C ASP A 254 1.05 -2.09 5.62
N ASP A 255 0.92 -2.98 4.63
CA ASP A 255 0.76 -2.70 3.21
C ASP A 255 -0.72 -2.62 2.79
N HIS A 256 -1.63 -2.30 3.71
CA HIS A 256 -3.04 -2.10 3.40
C HIS A 256 -3.79 -3.33 2.83
N SER A 257 -3.28 -4.55 3.02
CA SER A 257 -3.96 -5.79 2.60
C SER A 257 -5.30 -6.02 3.32
N GLY A 258 -5.48 -5.42 4.50
CA GLY A 258 -6.73 -5.42 5.26
C GLY A 258 -7.07 -6.74 5.95
N GLY A 259 -6.41 -7.84 5.60
CA GLY A 259 -6.54 -9.14 6.27
C GLY A 259 -5.64 -9.24 7.50
N GLU A 260 -4.45 -8.66 7.43
CA GLU A 260 -3.49 -8.59 8.52
C GLU A 260 -3.20 -7.14 8.86
N ILE A 261 -2.91 -6.91 10.14
CA ILE A 261 -2.36 -5.64 10.59
C ILE A 261 -0.98 -5.87 11.19
N GLU A 262 -0.03 -5.03 10.80
CA GLU A 262 1.28 -4.92 11.42
C GLU A 262 1.46 -3.51 11.99
N THR A 263 1.96 -3.46 13.21
CA THR A 263 2.20 -2.22 13.94
C THR A 263 3.58 -2.23 14.59
N SER A 264 4.32 -1.14 14.49
CA SER A 264 5.54 -0.88 15.26
C SER A 264 5.17 -0.12 16.54
N TRP A 265 5.72 -0.56 17.66
CA TRP A 265 5.49 -0.03 18.99
C TRP A 265 6.81 0.37 19.60
N LYS A 266 6.92 1.61 20.05
CA LYS A 266 8.13 2.14 20.69
C LYS A 266 7.79 2.66 22.08
N LEU A 267 8.61 2.28 23.07
CA LEU A 267 8.52 2.80 24.43
C LEU A 267 9.56 3.91 24.60
N LEU A 268 9.09 5.12 24.91
CA LEU A 268 9.93 6.29 25.10
C LEU A 268 9.76 6.83 26.52
N PRO A 269 10.82 6.92 27.33
CA PRO A 269 10.78 7.60 28.60
C PRO A 269 10.57 9.10 28.39
N GLU A 270 10.00 9.79 29.37
CA GLU A 270 9.76 11.23 29.32
C GLU A 270 10.49 11.94 30.46
N SER A 271 11.24 12.99 30.13
CA SER A 271 11.86 13.91 31.07
C SER A 271 11.16 15.26 31.00
N ASN A 272 10.46 15.64 32.07
CA ASN A 272 9.62 16.84 32.14
C ASN A 272 8.61 16.94 30.98
N GLY A 273 7.99 15.82 30.61
CA GLY A 273 7.04 15.73 29.50
C GLY A 273 7.68 15.81 28.10
N MET A 274 9.01 15.83 27.99
CA MET A 274 9.73 15.71 26.72
C MET A 274 10.20 14.28 26.51
N PRO A 275 9.99 13.70 25.32
CA PRO A 275 10.43 12.34 25.04
C PRO A 275 11.96 12.23 25.02
N LEU A 276 12.43 11.10 25.50
CA LEU A 276 13.79 10.61 25.31
C LEU A 276 13.81 9.55 24.20
N PRO A 277 15.00 9.14 23.74
CA PRO A 277 15.12 8.06 22.77
C PRO A 277 14.37 6.79 23.18
N PRO A 278 13.83 6.02 22.22
CA PRO A 278 13.14 4.79 22.52
C PRO A 278 14.10 3.82 23.20
N VAL A 279 13.64 3.24 24.30
CA VAL A 279 14.40 2.25 25.08
C VAL A 279 13.99 0.83 24.74
N ALA A 280 12.86 0.67 24.03
CA ALA A 280 12.40 -0.59 23.50
C ALA A 280 11.54 -0.37 22.24
N GLU A 281 11.58 -1.33 21.32
CA GLU A 281 10.74 -1.39 20.13
C GLU A 281 10.27 -2.84 19.89
N THR A 282 9.03 -3.02 19.44
CA THR A 282 8.52 -4.31 18.98
C THR A 282 7.57 -4.13 17.79
N GLY A 283 7.37 -5.20 17.02
CA GLY A 283 6.31 -5.30 16.04
C GLY A 283 5.17 -6.17 16.57
N LEU A 284 3.96 -5.65 16.64
CA LEU A 284 2.76 -6.45 16.92
C LEU A 284 2.00 -6.68 15.63
N SER A 285 1.69 -7.94 15.34
CA SER A 285 0.89 -8.33 14.19
C SER A 285 -0.11 -9.42 14.55
N THR A 286 -1.25 -9.45 13.86
CA THR A 286 -2.21 -10.55 13.96
C THR A 286 -1.62 -11.91 13.60
N SER A 287 -0.59 -11.97 12.76
CA SER A 287 0.06 -13.22 12.32
C SER A 287 1.29 -13.64 13.15
N ARG A 288 1.88 -12.75 13.95
CA ARG A 288 3.14 -13.03 14.69
C ARG A 288 2.97 -13.48 16.15
N LEU A 289 1.77 -13.48 16.70
CA LEU A 289 1.52 -13.60 18.15
C LEU A 289 1.43 -15.04 18.71
N GLY A 290 2.30 -15.93 18.27
CA GLY A 290 2.62 -17.16 19.02
C GLY A 290 2.01 -18.46 18.49
N GLU A 291 1.23 -18.41 17.42
CA GLU A 291 0.91 -19.58 16.61
C GLU A 291 1.34 -19.22 15.20
N TYR A 292 2.51 -19.74 14.76
CA TYR A 292 2.71 -19.91 13.32
C TYR A 292 1.81 -21.07 12.90
N ASP A 293 0.51 -20.92 13.08
CA ASP A 293 -0.44 -21.62 12.23
C ASP A 293 -0.17 -20.99 10.86
N PRO A 294 0.41 -21.73 9.89
CA PRO A 294 0.52 -21.22 8.53
C PRO A 294 -0.85 -20.66 8.19
N PRO A 295 -0.95 -19.40 7.70
CA PRO A 295 -2.16 -18.58 7.70
C PRO A 295 -3.32 -19.51 7.42
N SER A 296 -4.10 -19.81 8.47
CA SER A 296 -5.03 -20.94 8.48
C SER A 296 -5.76 -20.86 7.17
N ASN A 297 -5.43 -21.77 6.23
CA ASN A 297 -5.79 -21.62 4.84
C ASN A 297 -7.28 -21.30 4.86
N PRO A 298 -7.72 -20.10 4.43
CA PRO A 298 -9.05 -19.59 4.77
C PRO A 298 -10.02 -20.72 4.51
N ALA A 299 -10.76 -21.11 5.57
CA ALA A 299 -11.43 -22.42 5.68
C ALA A 299 -11.91 -22.83 4.28
N GLY A 300 -11.30 -23.90 3.75
CA GLY A 300 -11.28 -24.15 2.30
C GLY A 300 -12.67 -23.93 1.72
N LEU A 301 -12.78 -23.10 0.69
CA LEU A 301 -14.07 -22.74 0.10
C LEU A 301 -14.86 -24.03 -0.19
N GLU A 302 -15.95 -24.22 0.56
CA GLU A 302 -16.83 -25.38 0.43
C GLU A 302 -17.54 -25.27 -0.93
N LEU A 303 -17.02 -26.01 -1.89
CA LEU A 303 -17.52 -26.09 -3.27
C LEU A 303 -17.96 -27.53 -3.55
N ASP A 304 -18.72 -28.13 -2.63
CA ASP A 304 -19.17 -29.52 -2.75
C ASP A 304 -20.15 -29.71 -3.92
N GLU A 305 -20.83 -28.63 -4.31
CA GLU A 305 -21.72 -28.60 -5.48
C GLU A 305 -20.99 -28.42 -6.81
N PHE A 306 -19.70 -28.06 -6.79
CA PHE A 306 -18.87 -28.15 -7.99
C PHE A 306 -18.45 -29.61 -8.15
N GLU A 307 -19.10 -30.33 -9.08
CA GLU A 307 -18.36 -31.36 -9.80
C GLU A 307 -17.03 -30.73 -10.28
N ASP A 308 -15.93 -31.49 -10.28
CA ASP A 308 -14.63 -30.99 -10.78
C ASP A 308 -14.73 -30.74 -12.29
N VAL A 309 -15.37 -29.62 -12.65
CA VAL A 309 -15.53 -29.17 -14.03
C VAL A 309 -14.13 -28.82 -14.51
N SER A 310 -13.56 -29.78 -15.22
CA SER A 310 -12.23 -29.68 -15.80
C SER A 310 -12.20 -28.54 -16.81
N LEU A 311 -11.20 -27.67 -16.66
CA LEU A 311 -10.92 -26.62 -17.62
C LEU A 311 -10.11 -27.25 -18.74
N ALA A 312 -10.72 -27.39 -19.91
CA ALA A 312 -9.97 -27.75 -21.09
C ALA A 312 -8.93 -26.64 -21.35
N ARG A 313 -7.68 -27.04 -21.57
CA ARG A 313 -6.55 -26.12 -21.77
C ARG A 313 -6.82 -25.09 -22.87
N GLU A 314 -7.49 -25.50 -23.93
CA GLU A 314 -7.90 -24.63 -25.05
C GLU A 314 -8.83 -23.47 -24.65
N TRP A 315 -9.50 -23.55 -23.48
CA TRP A 315 -10.34 -22.47 -22.95
C TRP A 315 -9.50 -21.40 -22.24
N VAL A 316 -8.41 -21.82 -21.59
CA VAL A 316 -7.54 -20.96 -20.79
C VAL A 316 -6.42 -20.36 -21.65
N GLU A 317 -5.92 -21.12 -22.62
CA GLU A 317 -4.77 -20.76 -23.47
C GLU A 317 -4.85 -19.36 -24.13
N PRO A 318 -6.01 -18.86 -24.62
CA PRO A 318 -6.12 -17.50 -25.14
C PRO A 318 -5.80 -16.40 -24.11
N PHE A 319 -5.99 -16.70 -22.83
CA PHE A 319 -5.81 -15.81 -21.69
C PHE A 319 -4.47 -16.01 -20.97
N LEU A 320 -3.70 -17.03 -21.37
CA LEU A 320 -2.36 -17.24 -20.86
C LEU A 320 -1.36 -16.32 -21.55
N ARG A 321 -0.37 -15.88 -20.79
CA ARG A 321 0.89 -15.34 -21.30
C ARG A 321 2.01 -16.28 -20.91
N ILE A 322 3.07 -16.23 -21.70
CA ILE A 322 4.29 -16.99 -21.46
C ILE A 322 5.34 -15.95 -21.03
N SER A 323 5.92 -16.13 -19.84
CA SER A 323 7.06 -15.31 -19.38
C SER A 323 8.27 -15.54 -20.29
N ASP A 324 9.30 -14.71 -20.18
CA ASP A 324 10.57 -14.95 -20.87
C ASP A 324 11.23 -16.29 -20.45
N GLU A 325 10.90 -16.78 -19.25
CA GLU A 325 11.36 -18.06 -18.67
C GLU A 325 10.51 -19.26 -19.11
N GLY A 326 9.40 -19.02 -19.83
CA GLY A 326 8.51 -20.05 -20.34
C GLY A 326 7.32 -20.38 -19.44
N ASP A 327 7.20 -19.73 -18.29
CA ASP A 327 6.08 -19.94 -17.36
C ASP A 327 4.78 -19.37 -17.90
N ARG A 328 3.70 -20.14 -17.73
CA ARG A 328 2.37 -19.75 -18.19
C ARG A 328 1.56 -19.19 -17.03
N TYR A 329 1.11 -17.96 -17.16
CA TYR A 329 0.29 -17.30 -16.15
C TYR A 329 -0.91 -16.59 -16.81
N LEU A 330 -2.01 -16.48 -16.07
CA LEU A 330 -3.23 -15.83 -16.54
C LEU A 330 -3.07 -14.31 -16.40
N THR A 331 -2.96 -13.56 -17.49
CA THR A 331 -2.82 -12.11 -17.34
C THR A 331 -4.17 -11.41 -17.34
N SER A 332 -4.36 -10.57 -16.33
CA SER A 332 -5.19 -9.37 -16.45
C SER A 332 -4.45 -8.31 -17.28
N ALA A 333 -5.19 -7.39 -17.90
CA ALA A 333 -4.57 -6.31 -18.66
C ALA A 333 -3.95 -5.35 -17.66
N ASP A 334 -2.64 -5.44 -17.47
CA ASP A 334 -1.98 -4.56 -16.52
C ASP A 334 -2.10 -3.08 -16.97
N PRO A 335 -2.59 -2.18 -16.08
CA PRO A 335 -2.87 -0.79 -16.39
C PRO A 335 -1.64 -0.03 -16.87
N ASP A 336 -0.45 -0.41 -16.40
CA ASP A 336 0.84 0.16 -16.81
C ASP A 336 1.11 -0.11 -18.31
N TYR A 337 0.35 -1.02 -18.93
CA TYR A 337 0.42 -1.34 -20.35
C TYR A 337 -0.72 -0.72 -21.17
N TRP A 338 -1.59 0.10 -20.57
CA TRP A 338 -2.64 0.78 -21.30
C TRP A 338 -2.09 2.02 -22.03
N VAL A 339 -2.28 2.08 -23.34
CA VAL A 339 -1.91 3.24 -24.18
C VAL A 339 -3.18 3.82 -24.82
N PRO A 340 -3.38 5.15 -24.82
CA PRO A 340 -4.48 5.79 -25.53
C PRO A 340 -4.53 5.41 -27.00
N GLY A 341 -5.72 5.04 -27.47
CA GLY A 341 -5.94 4.52 -28.82
C GLY A 341 -5.74 3.01 -28.95
N SER A 342 -5.26 2.32 -27.91
CA SER A 342 -5.32 0.86 -27.87
C SER A 342 -6.76 0.38 -27.67
N GLN A 343 -7.08 -0.80 -28.19
CA GLN A 343 -8.42 -1.40 -28.17
C GLN A 343 -8.80 -2.01 -26.80
N TRP A 344 -7.89 -1.98 -25.81
CA TRP A 344 -8.10 -2.51 -24.45
C TRP A 344 -8.88 -1.46 -23.64
N LYS A 345 -10.04 -1.66 -23.01
CA LYS A 345 -10.64 -2.70 -22.14
C LYS A 345 -10.16 -2.68 -20.69
N GLU A 346 -11.14 -2.71 -19.79
CA GLU A 346 -11.02 -2.71 -18.33
C GLU A 346 -9.93 -3.69 -17.83
N PRO A 347 -9.07 -3.34 -16.85
CA PRO A 347 -8.00 -4.24 -16.40
C PRO A 347 -8.45 -5.64 -15.96
N LEU A 348 -9.66 -5.75 -15.41
CA LEU A 348 -10.29 -7.02 -15.05
C LEU A 348 -10.90 -7.77 -16.24
N GLU A 349 -10.95 -7.17 -17.42
CA GLU A 349 -11.65 -7.74 -18.56
C GLU A 349 -11.12 -9.11 -18.98
N PRO A 350 -9.80 -9.39 -19.05
CA PRO A 350 -9.33 -10.74 -19.40
C PRO A 350 -9.80 -11.82 -18.43
N LEU A 351 -9.83 -11.51 -17.12
CA LEU A 351 -10.41 -12.39 -16.11
C LEU A 351 -11.91 -12.57 -16.34
N GLY A 352 -12.62 -11.47 -16.63
CA GLY A 352 -14.03 -11.50 -16.99
C GLY A 352 -14.29 -12.30 -18.25
N GLU A 353 -13.46 -12.21 -19.28
CA GLU A 353 -13.56 -12.97 -20.52
C GLU A 353 -13.37 -14.46 -20.25
N LEU A 354 -12.34 -14.83 -19.49
CA LEU A 354 -12.11 -16.21 -19.07
C LEU A 354 -13.34 -16.76 -18.33
N LEU A 355 -13.78 -16.08 -17.26
CA LEU A 355 -14.89 -16.53 -16.42
C LEU A 355 -16.19 -16.61 -17.22
N THR A 356 -16.51 -15.60 -18.02
CA THR A 356 -17.72 -15.63 -18.86
C THR A 356 -17.66 -16.71 -19.92
N GLU A 357 -16.50 -16.96 -20.53
CA GLU A 357 -16.32 -18.03 -21.52
C GLU A 357 -16.49 -19.41 -20.89
N MET A 358 -15.89 -19.63 -19.72
CA MET A 358 -16.00 -20.88 -18.97
C MET A 358 -17.44 -21.18 -18.58
N PHE A 359 -18.11 -20.25 -17.89
CA PHE A 359 -19.49 -20.46 -17.45
C PHE A 359 -20.46 -20.58 -18.62
N SER A 360 -20.23 -19.83 -19.71
CA SER A 360 -20.97 -19.99 -20.97
C SER A 360 -20.84 -21.40 -21.54
N ARG A 361 -19.63 -21.97 -21.59
CA ARG A 361 -19.40 -23.33 -22.13
C ARG A 361 -20.03 -24.42 -21.28
N CYS A 362 -20.14 -24.19 -19.97
CA CYS A 362 -20.79 -25.11 -19.06
C CYS A 362 -22.31 -24.92 -18.98
N ASP A 363 -22.89 -24.01 -19.77
CA ASP A 363 -24.31 -23.64 -19.73
C ASP A 363 -24.78 -23.21 -18.34
N MET A 364 -23.93 -22.44 -17.66
CA MET A 364 -24.17 -21.91 -16.32
C MET A 364 -24.26 -20.38 -16.36
N ASP A 365 -25.20 -19.80 -15.62
CA ASP A 365 -25.24 -18.36 -15.43
C ASP A 365 -24.35 -17.97 -14.25
N LEU A 366 -23.64 -16.86 -14.39
CA LEU A 366 -22.74 -16.33 -13.38
C LEU A 366 -23.04 -14.86 -13.16
N ILE A 367 -23.07 -14.46 -11.90
CA ILE A 367 -22.87 -13.09 -11.45
C ILE A 367 -21.78 -13.07 -10.37
N LEU A 368 -20.77 -12.24 -10.57
CA LEU A 368 -19.63 -12.11 -9.69
C LEU A 368 -19.31 -10.63 -9.43
N ASP A 369 -19.13 -10.30 -8.16
CA ASP A 369 -18.58 -9.02 -7.71
C ASP A 369 -17.14 -8.85 -8.24
N ALA A 370 -16.88 -7.84 -9.06
CA ALA A 370 -15.54 -7.57 -9.57
C ALA A 370 -14.90 -6.39 -8.84
N TYR A 371 -13.72 -6.60 -8.26
CA TYR A 371 -12.96 -5.58 -7.54
C TYR A 371 -11.51 -5.57 -7.99
N ASP A 372 -10.81 -4.47 -7.78
CA ASP A 372 -9.43 -4.28 -8.24
C ASP A 372 -8.42 -5.23 -7.58
N VAL A 373 -8.76 -5.82 -6.43
CA VAL A 373 -7.92 -6.85 -5.82
C VAL A 373 -7.85 -8.14 -6.67
N LEU A 374 -8.88 -8.43 -7.47
CA LEU A 374 -8.90 -9.56 -8.39
C LEU A 374 -7.85 -9.42 -9.50
N TYR A 375 -7.56 -8.19 -9.90
CA TYR A 375 -6.56 -7.89 -10.92
C TYR A 375 -5.17 -8.40 -10.49
N ARG A 376 -4.83 -8.28 -9.20
CA ARG A 376 -3.58 -8.83 -8.63
C ARG A 376 -3.61 -10.34 -8.49
N THR A 377 -4.79 -10.88 -8.15
CA THR A 377 -4.98 -12.34 -8.02
C THR A 377 -4.54 -13.06 -9.29
N THR A 378 -4.85 -12.50 -10.46
CA THR A 378 -4.47 -13.11 -11.74
C THR A 378 -2.98 -12.97 -12.06
N GLN A 379 -2.36 -11.85 -11.70
CA GLN A 379 -0.92 -11.66 -11.92
C GLN A 379 -0.06 -12.66 -11.14
N GLU A 380 -0.52 -13.08 -9.96
CA GLU A 380 0.23 -13.94 -9.04
C GLU A 380 -0.19 -15.43 -9.13
N LEU A 381 -0.91 -15.82 -10.18
CA LEU A 381 -1.19 -17.23 -10.45
C LEU A 381 0.09 -17.94 -10.88
N GLU A 382 0.78 -18.56 -9.91
CA GLU A 382 1.97 -19.41 -10.16
C GLU A 382 1.66 -20.64 -11.03
N ARG A 383 0.38 -21.05 -11.10
CA ARG A 383 -0.04 -22.28 -11.79
C ARG A 383 -1.36 -22.07 -12.53
N GLU A 384 -1.45 -22.67 -13.72
CA GLU A 384 -2.66 -22.75 -14.52
C GLU A 384 -3.79 -23.48 -13.74
N PRO A 385 -4.96 -22.86 -13.55
CA PRO A 385 -6.09 -23.52 -12.91
C PRO A 385 -6.60 -24.65 -13.79
N ARG A 386 -6.79 -25.84 -13.21
CA ARG A 386 -7.28 -27.02 -13.95
C ARG A 386 -8.77 -27.27 -13.80
N THR A 387 -9.41 -26.66 -12.81
CA THR A 387 -10.85 -26.76 -12.57
C THR A 387 -11.41 -25.39 -12.17
N ILE A 388 -12.72 -25.19 -12.35
CA ILE A 388 -13.39 -23.96 -11.85
C ILE A 388 -13.17 -23.83 -10.34
N LYS A 389 -13.23 -24.94 -9.62
CA LYS A 389 -12.97 -25.02 -8.17
C LYS A 389 -11.60 -24.48 -7.81
N MET A 390 -10.54 -24.89 -8.51
CA MET A 390 -9.19 -24.34 -8.29
C MET A 390 -9.15 -22.82 -8.53
N LEU A 391 -9.76 -22.33 -9.62
CA LEU A 391 -9.80 -20.90 -9.91
C LEU A 391 -10.52 -20.10 -8.80
N LEU A 392 -11.68 -20.57 -8.36
CA LEU A 392 -12.42 -19.94 -7.27
C LEU A 392 -11.67 -20.02 -5.93
N GLN A 393 -10.93 -21.11 -5.67
CA GLN A 393 -10.05 -21.22 -4.51
C GLN A 393 -8.90 -20.21 -4.57
N PHE A 394 -8.29 -19.99 -5.74
CA PHE A 394 -7.29 -18.93 -5.92
C PHE A 394 -7.88 -17.54 -5.67
N VAL A 395 -9.08 -17.27 -6.18
CA VAL A 395 -9.81 -16.03 -5.87
C VAL A 395 -10.06 -15.91 -4.37
N HIS A 396 -10.59 -16.96 -3.73
CA HIS A 396 -10.90 -16.97 -2.30
C HIS A 396 -9.67 -16.74 -1.41
N ALA A 397 -8.51 -17.28 -1.80
CA ALA A 397 -7.27 -17.08 -1.07
C ALA A 397 -6.80 -15.62 -1.04
N ARG A 398 -7.18 -14.80 -2.03
CA ARG A 398 -6.81 -13.37 -2.12
C ARG A 398 -7.91 -12.43 -1.67
N MET A 399 -9.14 -12.80 -1.99
CA MET A 399 -10.34 -12.07 -1.65
C MET A 399 -11.35 -13.11 -1.18
N PRO A 400 -11.53 -13.30 0.14
CA PRO A 400 -12.49 -14.26 0.65
C PRO A 400 -13.85 -14.04 -0.02
N ILE A 401 -14.36 -15.08 -0.68
CA ILE A 401 -15.63 -15.08 -1.40
C ILE A 401 -16.64 -16.04 -0.77
N GLN A 402 -17.92 -15.72 -0.96
CA GLN A 402 -19.07 -16.60 -0.75
C GLN A 402 -19.62 -17.02 -2.11
N VAL A 403 -19.91 -18.30 -2.27
CA VAL A 403 -20.51 -18.85 -3.49
C VAL A 403 -21.88 -19.43 -3.15
N HIS A 404 -22.89 -19.04 -3.92
CA HIS A 404 -24.25 -19.54 -3.78
C HIS A 404 -24.80 -19.95 -5.14
N HIS A 405 -25.38 -21.13 -5.22
CA HIS A 405 -26.00 -21.66 -6.43
C HIS A 405 -27.50 -21.85 -6.22
N ALA A 406 -28.32 -21.15 -6.99
CA ALA A 406 -29.78 -21.30 -6.99
C ALA A 406 -30.39 -20.82 -8.30
N ASP A 407 -31.49 -21.45 -8.73
CA ASP A 407 -32.23 -21.09 -9.96
C ASP A 407 -31.37 -21.08 -11.24
N GLY A 408 -30.31 -21.90 -11.26
CA GLY A 408 -29.31 -21.97 -12.33
C GLY A 408 -28.32 -20.81 -12.35
N TRP A 409 -28.32 -19.97 -11.31
CA TRP A 409 -27.36 -18.89 -11.12
C TRP A 409 -26.27 -19.27 -10.13
N TRP A 410 -25.04 -18.99 -10.51
CA TRP A 410 -23.90 -18.91 -9.61
C TRP A 410 -23.70 -17.46 -9.19
N SER A 411 -23.80 -17.21 -7.89
CA SER A 411 -23.55 -15.90 -7.28
C SER A 411 -22.28 -15.97 -6.47
N VAL A 412 -21.23 -15.29 -6.94
CA VAL A 412 -19.94 -15.20 -6.26
C VAL A 412 -19.77 -13.79 -5.70
N ARG A 413 -19.80 -13.64 -4.38
CA ARG A 413 -19.71 -12.34 -3.70
C ARG A 413 -18.46 -12.27 -2.84
N ALA A 414 -17.86 -11.10 -2.68
CA ALA A 414 -16.80 -10.93 -1.67
C ALA A 414 -17.42 -11.01 -0.26
N SER A 415 -16.84 -11.84 0.62
CA SER A 415 -17.21 -11.92 2.04
C SER A 415 -17.00 -10.60 2.78
N ARG A 416 -16.08 -9.77 2.28
CA ARG A 416 -15.78 -8.42 2.80
C ARG A 416 -16.18 -7.34 1.81
N ARG A 417 -17.37 -7.46 1.25
CA ARG A 417 -17.86 -6.62 0.14
C ARG A 417 -17.65 -5.12 0.36
N ALA A 418 -18.07 -4.62 1.52
CA ALA A 418 -17.96 -3.19 1.83
C ALA A 418 -16.49 -2.71 1.81
N PHE A 419 -15.57 -3.52 2.33
CA PHE A 419 -14.14 -3.26 2.32
C PHE A 419 -13.53 -3.33 0.90
N GLU A 420 -13.86 -4.36 0.11
CA GLU A 420 -13.32 -4.47 -1.26
C GLU A 420 -13.85 -3.38 -2.19
N ARG A 421 -15.13 -3.01 -2.04
CA ARG A 421 -15.69 -1.87 -2.76
C ARG A 421 -15.01 -0.56 -2.38
N TYR A 422 -14.73 -0.34 -1.09
CA TYR A 422 -13.99 0.84 -0.62
C TYR A 422 -12.57 0.96 -1.22
N ARG A 423 -11.94 -0.16 -1.57
CA ARG A 423 -10.61 -0.20 -2.21
C ARG A 423 -10.63 -0.07 -3.73
N THR A 424 -11.81 -0.17 -4.33
CA THR A 424 -11.97 -0.13 -5.78
C THR A 424 -11.86 1.29 -6.29
N VAL A 425 -11.03 1.49 -7.31
CA VAL A 425 -10.83 2.76 -7.99
C VAL A 425 -12.02 3.03 -8.90
N GLU A 426 -12.52 4.27 -8.84
CA GLU A 426 -13.55 4.72 -9.76
C GLU A 426 -13.02 4.66 -11.20
N ARG A 427 -13.74 3.96 -12.09
CA ARG A 427 -13.31 3.76 -13.48
C ARG A 427 -13.08 5.06 -14.22
N ARG A 428 -13.88 6.09 -13.93
CA ARG A 428 -13.66 7.43 -14.47
C ARG A 428 -12.27 7.97 -14.10
N VAL A 429 -11.87 7.86 -12.84
CA VAL A 429 -10.54 8.28 -12.38
C VAL A 429 -9.46 7.42 -13.02
N LEU A 430 -9.64 6.10 -13.11
CA LEU A 430 -8.66 5.24 -13.77
C LEU A 430 -8.46 5.62 -15.26
N ILE A 431 -9.55 5.74 -16.01
CA ILE A 431 -9.52 6.05 -17.44
C ILE A 431 -8.97 7.45 -17.69
N GLU A 432 -9.41 8.46 -16.93
CA GLU A 432 -8.88 9.82 -17.03
C GLU A 432 -7.39 9.84 -16.68
N SER A 433 -6.94 9.04 -15.71
CA SER A 433 -5.54 8.98 -15.29
C SER A 433 -4.62 8.56 -16.43
N VAL A 434 -4.88 7.41 -17.02
CA VAL A 434 -4.01 6.90 -18.08
C VAL A 434 -4.15 7.73 -19.36
N THR A 435 -5.35 8.26 -19.65
CA THR A 435 -5.51 9.22 -20.76
C THR A 435 -4.61 10.44 -20.57
N ARG A 436 -4.53 10.98 -19.35
CA ARG A 436 -3.62 12.09 -19.02
C ARG A 436 -2.17 11.66 -19.10
N GLU A 437 -1.81 10.53 -18.51
CA GLU A 437 -0.43 10.03 -18.50
C GLU A 437 0.13 9.98 -19.92
N ALA A 438 -0.60 9.38 -20.84
CA ALA A 438 -0.10 9.22 -22.18
C ALA A 438 -0.25 10.48 -23.06
N ARG A 439 -1.22 11.36 -22.78
CA ARG A 439 -1.25 12.71 -23.37
C ARG A 439 -0.02 13.52 -22.93
N ASP A 440 0.31 13.46 -21.65
CA ASP A 440 1.39 14.21 -21.03
C ASP A 440 2.75 13.48 -21.21
N ARG A 441 2.74 12.26 -21.78
CA ARG A 441 3.89 11.38 -22.00
C ARG A 441 4.66 11.09 -20.70
N GLY A 442 3.94 10.90 -19.61
CA GLY A 442 4.45 10.57 -18.28
C GLY A 442 3.65 11.21 -17.15
N TRP A 443 4.24 11.22 -15.96
CA TRP A 443 3.60 11.67 -14.73
C TRP A 443 3.92 13.14 -14.45
N SER A 444 3.08 14.03 -14.97
CA SER A 444 3.15 15.45 -14.66
C SER A 444 2.78 15.72 -13.19
N LEU A 445 3.25 16.84 -12.61
CA LEU A 445 2.88 17.22 -11.24
C LEU A 445 1.36 17.34 -11.08
N ASP A 446 0.70 18.02 -12.00
CA ASP A 446 -0.75 18.23 -11.94
C ASP A 446 -1.53 16.92 -12.04
N HIS A 447 -1.02 15.96 -12.81
CA HIS A 447 -1.59 14.61 -12.87
C HIS A 447 -1.45 13.89 -11.53
N LYS A 448 -0.25 13.90 -10.92
CA LYS A 448 -0.02 13.33 -9.59
C LYS A 448 -0.88 13.98 -8.50
N ILE A 449 -1.01 15.31 -8.51
CA ILE A 449 -1.87 16.06 -7.57
C ILE A 449 -3.33 15.63 -7.74
N TRP A 450 -3.82 15.57 -8.99
CA TRP A 450 -5.18 15.17 -9.27
C TRP A 450 -5.46 13.74 -8.82
N LEU A 451 -4.55 12.79 -9.06
CA LEU A 451 -4.69 11.41 -8.60
C LEU A 451 -4.75 11.33 -7.07
N ALA A 452 -3.77 11.91 -6.40
CA ALA A 452 -3.69 11.90 -4.95
C ALA A 452 -4.94 12.53 -4.31
N SER A 453 -5.54 13.53 -4.96
CA SER A 453 -6.77 14.19 -4.49
C SER A 453 -8.06 13.44 -4.85
N SER A 454 -8.03 12.58 -5.86
CA SER A 454 -9.20 11.82 -6.33
C SER A 454 -9.32 10.45 -5.67
N LEU A 455 -8.23 9.93 -5.09
CA LEU A 455 -8.15 8.59 -4.53
C LEU A 455 -7.82 8.61 -3.04
N ASN A 456 -8.40 7.67 -2.30
CA ASN A 456 -8.04 7.41 -0.90
C ASN A 456 -6.68 6.70 -0.81
N ASP A 457 -6.14 6.55 0.41
CA ASP A 457 -4.80 5.96 0.61
C ASP A 457 -4.72 4.50 0.15
N TYR A 458 -5.79 3.74 0.31
CA TYR A 458 -5.87 2.35 -0.14
C TYR A 458 -5.88 2.22 -1.67
N GLN A 459 -6.65 3.06 -2.34
CA GLN A 459 -6.72 3.11 -3.80
C GLN A 459 -5.40 3.56 -4.41
N MET A 460 -4.77 4.59 -3.84
CA MET A 460 -3.42 5.01 -4.21
C MET A 460 -2.45 3.84 -4.05
N PHE A 461 -2.50 3.18 -2.89
CA PHE A 461 -1.65 2.03 -2.58
C PHE A 461 -1.79 0.90 -3.61
N LEU A 462 -3.05 0.56 -3.93
CA LEU A 462 -3.38 -0.58 -4.77
C LEU A 462 -2.94 -0.38 -6.22
N TRP A 463 -2.96 0.84 -6.74
CA TRP A 463 -2.76 1.10 -8.17
C TRP A 463 -1.41 1.74 -8.53
N PHE A 464 -0.72 2.41 -7.60
CA PHE A 464 0.44 3.24 -7.95
C PHE A 464 1.72 2.92 -7.16
N ARG A 465 1.88 1.66 -6.71
CA ARG A 465 2.96 1.19 -5.80
C ARG A 465 4.37 1.34 -6.35
N GLY A 466 4.51 1.43 -7.66
CA GLY A 466 5.80 1.65 -8.32
C GLY A 466 6.17 3.11 -8.58
N ASP A 467 5.19 3.98 -8.78
CA ASP A 467 5.40 5.32 -9.36
C ASP A 467 5.32 6.48 -8.34
N LEU A 468 4.74 6.18 -7.17
CA LEU A 468 4.66 7.09 -6.04
C LEU A 468 5.24 6.39 -4.83
N SER A 469 6.19 7.05 -4.18
CA SER A 469 6.63 6.61 -2.86
C SER A 469 5.47 6.82 -1.90
N PHE A 470 4.83 5.72 -1.47
CA PHE A 470 3.70 5.83 -0.55
C PHE A 470 4.13 6.42 0.78
N GLY A 471 3.21 7.17 1.39
CA GLY A 471 3.47 7.91 2.62
C GLY A 471 3.41 9.41 2.39
N THR A 472 4.50 10.10 2.70
CA THR A 472 4.50 11.58 2.78
C THR A 472 4.25 12.25 1.44
N GLU A 473 4.70 11.65 0.34
CA GLU A 473 4.49 12.17 -1.03
C GLU A 473 3.01 12.37 -1.33
N VAL A 474 2.16 11.38 -1.03
CA VAL A 474 0.72 11.43 -1.27
C VAL A 474 0.07 12.57 -0.49
N TYR A 475 0.42 12.72 0.80
CA TYR A 475 -0.11 13.80 1.62
C TYR A 475 0.38 15.18 1.17
N ALA A 476 1.63 15.29 0.73
CA ALA A 476 2.15 16.53 0.18
C ALA A 476 1.44 16.89 -1.14
N LEU A 477 1.20 15.92 -2.04
CA LEU A 477 0.42 16.11 -3.26
C LEU A 477 -1.02 16.53 -2.98
N ARG A 478 -1.70 15.89 -2.02
CA ARG A 478 -3.06 16.29 -1.59
C ARG A 478 -3.07 17.69 -1.00
N MET A 479 -2.07 18.04 -0.20
CA MET A 479 -1.90 19.40 0.32
C MET A 479 -1.78 20.42 -0.81
N LEU A 480 -1.03 20.14 -1.87
CA LEU A 480 -0.95 21.01 -3.06
C LEU A 480 -2.28 21.07 -3.83
N GLY A 481 -3.02 19.96 -3.90
CA GLY A 481 -4.36 19.92 -4.49
C GLY A 481 -5.36 20.82 -3.79
N GLU A 482 -5.25 20.91 -2.46
CA GLU A 482 -6.05 21.78 -1.60
C GLU A 482 -5.64 23.26 -1.66
N MET A 483 -4.48 23.58 -2.25
CA MET A 483 -4.11 24.97 -2.52
C MET A 483 -4.89 25.51 -3.72
N GLY A 484 -5.50 26.68 -3.53
CA GLY A 484 -6.03 27.47 -4.65
C GLY A 484 -4.93 27.77 -5.68
N PRO A 485 -5.28 28.02 -6.96
CA PRO A 485 -4.31 28.17 -8.05
C PRO A 485 -3.19 29.19 -7.76
N THR A 486 -3.54 30.33 -7.16
CA THR A 486 -2.56 31.37 -6.78
C THR A 486 -1.58 30.87 -5.72
N GLY A 487 -2.06 30.27 -4.63
CA GLY A 487 -1.20 29.76 -3.56
C GLY A 487 -0.27 28.66 -4.05
N ARG A 488 -0.79 27.74 -4.87
CA ARG A 488 0.02 26.70 -5.51
C ARG A 488 1.08 27.29 -6.43
N GLY A 489 0.72 28.25 -7.28
CA GLY A 489 1.64 28.95 -8.16
C GLY A 489 2.75 29.67 -7.40
N THR A 490 2.41 30.34 -6.30
CA THR A 490 3.39 31.00 -5.42
C THR A 490 4.39 29.99 -4.85
N VAL A 491 3.93 28.87 -4.30
CA VAL A 491 4.80 27.86 -3.70
C VAL A 491 5.68 27.19 -4.76
N LEU A 492 5.12 26.84 -5.92
CA LEU A 492 5.89 26.25 -7.04
C LEU A 492 6.93 27.20 -7.64
N ALA A 493 6.73 28.51 -7.51
CA ALA A 493 7.71 29.52 -7.89
C ALA A 493 8.83 29.74 -6.84
N GLY A 494 8.90 28.90 -5.81
CA GLY A 494 9.87 29.01 -4.71
C GLY A 494 9.43 29.93 -3.57
N GLY A 495 8.19 30.43 -3.61
CA GLY A 495 7.60 31.17 -2.51
C GLY A 495 7.19 30.27 -1.34
N SER A 496 6.67 30.89 -0.29
CA SER A 496 6.07 30.20 0.85
C SER A 496 4.59 30.56 0.99
N LEU A 497 3.81 29.64 1.52
CA LEU A 497 2.41 29.85 1.86
C LEU A 497 2.22 29.55 3.35
N PRO A 498 1.67 30.48 4.15
CA PRO A 498 1.49 30.25 5.57
C PRO A 498 0.44 29.16 5.82
N TYR A 499 0.63 28.39 6.87
CA TYR A 499 -0.23 27.28 7.30
C TYR A 499 -1.68 27.73 7.44
N ILE A 500 -1.90 28.92 7.99
CA ILE A 500 -3.23 29.51 8.17
C ILE A 500 -3.94 29.86 6.85
N ALA A 501 -3.23 29.93 5.73
CA ALA A 501 -3.82 30.14 4.41
C ALA A 501 -4.25 28.84 3.73
N LEU A 502 -3.96 27.67 4.31
CA LEU A 502 -4.44 26.39 3.82
C LEU A 502 -5.92 26.18 4.18
N THR A 503 -6.63 25.42 3.35
CA THR A 503 -7.97 24.92 3.69
C THR A 503 -7.89 23.99 4.91
N PRO A 504 -8.99 23.70 5.64
CA PRO A 504 -8.98 22.74 6.73
C PRO A 504 -8.44 21.36 6.33
N LYS A 505 -8.71 20.89 5.11
CA LYS A 505 -8.13 19.66 4.55
C LYS A 505 -6.64 19.81 4.27
N GLY A 506 -6.22 20.92 3.65
CA GLY A 506 -4.81 21.23 3.44
C GLY A 506 -4.01 21.27 4.75
N MET A 507 -4.58 21.85 5.81
CA MET A 507 -4.02 21.83 7.16
C MET A 507 -3.89 20.43 7.74
N ALA A 508 -4.85 19.53 7.47
CA ALA A 508 -4.78 18.14 7.89
C ALA A 508 -3.68 17.37 7.14
N HIS A 509 -3.51 17.62 5.85
CA HIS A 509 -2.41 17.03 5.05
C HIS A 509 -1.05 17.60 5.45
N PHE A 510 -0.96 18.90 5.75
CA PHE A 510 0.26 19.51 6.31
C PHE A 510 0.67 18.83 7.62
N ARG A 511 -0.29 18.57 8.52
CA ARG A 511 -0.05 17.77 9.74
C ARG A 511 0.48 16.40 9.37
N ARG A 512 -0.17 15.67 8.45
CA ARG A 512 0.31 14.35 7.99
C ARG A 512 1.76 14.38 7.51
N VAL A 513 2.16 15.41 6.77
CA VAL A 513 3.54 15.57 6.31
C VAL A 513 4.52 15.82 7.46
N LEU A 514 4.12 16.57 8.48
CA LEU A 514 4.92 16.76 9.70
C LEU A 514 5.02 15.50 10.57
N MET A 515 4.05 14.60 10.43
CA MET A 515 3.92 13.37 11.19
C MET A 515 4.60 12.17 10.54
N SER A 516 4.85 12.25 9.24
CA SER A 516 5.30 11.13 8.44
C SER A 516 6.82 10.99 8.45
N ARG A 517 7.24 9.75 8.17
CA ARG A 517 8.64 9.34 8.10
C ARG A 517 9.01 9.17 6.64
N ASP A 518 9.60 10.21 6.04
CA ASP A 518 10.31 10.01 4.78
C ASP A 518 11.77 9.68 5.08
N PHE A 519 12.13 8.44 4.75
CA PHE A 519 13.51 8.10 4.49
C PHE A 519 13.90 8.78 3.19
N ILE A 520 14.94 9.61 3.22
CA ILE A 520 15.56 10.15 2.01
C ILE A 520 16.63 9.12 1.60
N PRO A 521 16.35 8.18 0.65
CA PRO A 521 17.32 7.18 0.28
C PRO A 521 18.57 7.82 -0.33
N TYR A 522 19.73 7.58 0.29
CA TYR A 522 21.02 7.86 -0.32
C TYR A 522 21.37 6.72 -1.28
N GLY A 523 21.21 6.95 -2.57
CA GLY A 523 21.85 6.11 -3.57
C GLY A 523 23.32 6.51 -3.67
N PHE A 524 24.26 5.66 -3.24
CA PHE A 524 25.71 5.86 -3.39
C PHE A 524 26.20 6.06 -4.84
N LEU A 525 25.28 5.98 -5.82
CA LEU A 525 25.54 6.00 -7.25
C LEU A 525 24.79 7.12 -7.99
N THR A 526 24.09 8.00 -7.27
CA THR A 526 23.40 9.15 -7.86
C THR A 526 24.41 10.21 -8.32
N THR A 527 24.07 10.97 -9.36
CA THR A 527 24.86 12.14 -9.77
C THR A 527 24.80 13.24 -8.72
N GLU A 528 25.76 14.16 -8.71
CA GLU A 528 25.76 15.31 -7.80
C GLU A 528 24.46 16.13 -7.92
N ALA A 529 23.93 16.26 -9.15
CA ALA A 529 22.65 16.92 -9.40
C ALA A 529 21.45 16.16 -8.82
N GLU A 530 21.45 14.83 -8.88
CA GLU A 530 20.42 13.97 -8.26
C GLU A 530 20.54 13.95 -6.72
N MET A 531 21.76 14.06 -6.18
CA MET A 531 22.01 14.13 -4.73
C MET A 531 21.57 15.47 -4.12
N ALA A 532 21.65 16.56 -4.89
CA ALA A 532 21.40 17.91 -4.39
C ALA A 532 20.00 18.07 -3.76
N SER A 533 18.96 17.44 -4.34
CA SER A 533 17.60 17.48 -3.78
C SER A 533 17.52 16.80 -2.41
N GLY A 534 18.12 15.61 -2.29
CA GLY A 534 18.17 14.84 -1.05
C GLY A 534 19.01 15.51 0.05
N GLU A 535 20.14 16.11 -0.32
CA GLU A 535 20.99 16.87 0.61
C GLU A 535 20.30 18.15 1.10
N TYR A 536 19.65 18.88 0.20
CA TYR A 536 18.84 20.05 0.55
C TYR A 536 17.70 19.65 1.49
N ALA A 537 16.91 18.64 1.13
CA ALA A 537 15.83 18.12 1.96
C ALA A 537 16.32 17.70 3.35
N ARG A 538 17.46 16.99 3.43
CA ARG A 538 18.07 16.58 4.71
C ARG A 538 18.44 17.79 5.56
N ASN A 539 19.12 18.76 4.98
CA ASN A 539 19.56 19.94 5.71
C ASN A 539 18.37 20.78 6.19
N GLU A 540 17.33 20.90 5.36
CA GLU A 540 16.11 21.62 5.72
C GLU A 540 15.28 20.91 6.80
N TRP A 541 15.08 19.60 6.69
CA TRP A 541 14.19 18.85 7.59
C TRP A 541 14.85 18.44 8.89
N TYR A 542 16.16 18.16 8.85
CA TYR A 542 16.89 17.56 9.97
C TYR A 542 18.07 18.42 10.46
N GLY A 543 18.39 19.52 9.77
CA GLY A 543 19.56 20.35 10.06
C GLY A 543 20.87 19.72 9.57
N SER A 544 21.99 20.42 9.83
CA SER A 544 23.35 19.96 9.47
C SER A 544 23.88 18.82 10.33
N VAL A 545 23.26 18.60 11.49
CA VAL A 545 23.53 17.47 12.38
C VAL A 545 22.30 16.58 12.28
N ILE A 546 22.46 15.31 11.93
CA ILE A 546 21.37 14.32 11.91
C ILE A 546 20.84 14.17 13.35
N ARG A 547 19.98 15.09 13.77
CA ARG A 547 19.27 15.11 15.05
C ARG A 547 17.78 14.86 14.88
N GLY A 548 17.32 14.64 13.65
CA GLY A 548 15.98 14.17 13.35
C GLY A 548 15.83 12.74 13.79
N PHE A 549 15.78 12.53 15.10
CA PHE A 549 15.49 11.23 15.64
C PHE A 549 14.05 10.87 15.32
N ASP A 550 13.84 9.62 14.93
CA ASP A 550 12.60 9.04 14.41
C ASP A 550 11.46 8.93 15.44
N TRP A 551 11.65 9.55 16.61
CA TRP A 551 10.75 9.50 17.74
C TRP A 551 10.33 10.90 18.24
N GLU A 552 10.84 11.97 17.66
CA GLU A 552 10.38 13.34 17.92
C GLU A 552 9.05 13.59 17.20
N ASP A 553 8.05 14.06 17.96
CA ASP A 553 6.73 14.33 17.42
C ASP A 553 6.45 15.82 17.25
N ILE A 554 5.62 16.18 16.27
CA ILE A 554 5.14 17.56 16.14
C ILE A 554 4.43 18.04 17.42
N THR A 555 3.73 17.16 18.13
CA THR A 555 3.09 17.47 19.40
C THR A 555 4.09 17.74 20.53
N ASP A 556 5.36 17.34 20.38
CA ASP A 556 6.40 17.65 21.36
C ASP A 556 6.98 19.04 21.19
N VAL A 557 7.24 19.41 19.95
CA VAL A 557 7.77 20.74 19.62
C VAL A 557 6.68 21.80 19.76
N HIS A 558 5.45 21.44 19.39
CA HIS A 558 4.30 22.34 19.34
C HIS A 558 3.11 21.76 20.13
N PRO A 559 3.20 21.69 21.48
CA PRO A 559 2.16 21.12 22.33
C PRO A 559 0.82 21.88 22.24
N SER A 560 0.84 23.16 21.88
CA SER A 560 -0.37 23.98 21.70
C SER A 560 -0.96 23.89 20.29
N GLY A 561 -0.42 23.00 19.45
CA GLY A 561 -0.76 22.91 18.02
C GLY A 561 0.20 23.71 17.14
N ILE A 562 0.07 23.51 15.83
CA ILE A 562 0.97 24.11 14.83
C ILE A 562 0.85 25.65 14.88
N PRO A 563 1.98 26.38 14.98
CA PRO A 563 2.00 27.83 15.00
C PRO A 563 1.37 28.46 13.75
N GLY A 564 0.82 29.66 13.90
CA GLY A 564 0.19 30.38 12.79
C GLY A 564 1.19 30.84 11.71
N ASP A 565 2.45 31.02 12.09
CA ASP A 565 3.58 31.37 11.22
C ASP A 565 4.27 30.15 10.60
N ALA A 566 3.81 28.93 10.90
CA ALA A 566 4.20 27.75 10.14
C ALA A 566 3.88 27.97 8.65
N PHE A 567 4.65 27.36 7.75
CA PHE A 567 4.46 27.55 6.32
C PHE A 567 4.89 26.33 5.51
N VAL A 568 4.40 26.28 4.27
CA VAL A 568 4.85 25.35 3.24
C VAL A 568 5.66 26.09 2.18
N SER A 569 6.78 25.50 1.75
CA SER A 569 7.58 25.97 0.62
C SER A 569 7.98 24.80 -0.28
N ILE A 570 8.34 25.07 -1.53
CA ILE A 570 8.86 24.05 -2.46
C ILE A 570 10.16 24.54 -3.07
N GLN A 571 11.15 23.65 -3.13
CA GLN A 571 12.35 23.85 -3.92
C GLN A 571 12.37 22.82 -5.06
N GLY A 572 12.49 23.30 -6.30
CA GLY A 572 12.60 22.45 -7.48
C GLY A 572 14.06 22.15 -7.84
N PHE A 573 14.32 20.91 -8.24
CA PHE A 573 15.59 20.42 -8.76
C PHE A 573 15.33 19.70 -10.08
N GLN A 574 16.01 20.09 -11.15
CA GLN A 574 15.83 19.49 -12.47
C GLN A 574 17.09 18.74 -12.89
N TYR A 575 16.90 17.57 -13.50
CA TYR A 575 17.99 16.77 -14.03
C TYR A 575 17.51 15.92 -15.23
N PRO A 576 18.42 15.55 -16.15
CA PRO A 576 18.07 14.66 -17.24
C PRO A 576 17.80 13.25 -16.73
N GLY A 577 16.80 12.57 -17.32
CA GLY A 577 16.52 11.16 -17.09
C GLY A 577 16.31 10.41 -18.41
N ALA A 578 16.01 9.12 -18.31
CA ALA A 578 15.41 8.38 -19.41
C ALA A 578 14.15 7.66 -18.98
N ALA A 579 13.23 7.54 -19.93
CA ALA A 579 12.24 6.49 -19.96
C ALA A 579 12.84 5.32 -20.75
N LEU A 580 12.72 4.12 -20.22
CA LEU A 580 13.08 2.90 -20.92
C LEU A 580 11.84 2.06 -21.19
N ARG A 581 11.88 1.27 -22.26
CA ARG A 581 10.87 0.26 -22.58
C ARG A 581 11.53 -0.87 -23.35
N ARG A 582 10.98 -2.09 -23.28
CA ARG A 582 11.50 -3.23 -24.03
C ARG A 582 10.77 -3.39 -25.35
N LYS A 583 11.49 -3.44 -26.47
CA LYS A 583 11.10 -3.74 -27.86
C LYS A 583 10.52 -5.16 -28.04
N SER A 584 9.60 -5.59 -27.18
CA SER A 584 8.84 -6.82 -27.42
C SER A 584 7.72 -6.58 -28.45
N SER A 585 7.24 -7.65 -29.06
CA SER A 585 6.29 -7.65 -30.17
C SER A 585 4.97 -6.92 -29.83
N ALA A 586 4.85 -5.71 -30.36
CA ALA A 586 3.63 -4.95 -30.67
C ALA A 586 2.59 -4.65 -29.57
N LYS A 587 2.62 -5.21 -28.35
CA LYS A 587 1.44 -5.07 -27.47
C LYS A 587 1.63 -4.64 -26.02
N GLN A 588 2.79 -4.73 -25.39
CA GLN A 588 2.91 -4.39 -23.96
C GLN A 588 4.35 -3.98 -23.65
N GLN A 589 4.61 -2.71 -23.35
CA GLN A 589 5.94 -2.27 -22.93
C GLN A 589 5.81 -1.32 -21.73
N ARG A 590 6.18 -1.82 -20.54
CA ARG A 590 6.26 -1.01 -19.32
C ARG A 590 7.27 0.09 -19.56
N VAL A 591 6.84 1.34 -19.38
CA VAL A 591 7.74 2.48 -19.40
C VAL A 591 8.26 2.68 -17.99
N VAL A 592 9.54 2.39 -17.77
CA VAL A 592 10.18 2.71 -16.49
C VAL A 592 10.93 4.01 -16.64
N TYR A 593 10.66 4.96 -15.74
CA TYR A 593 11.44 6.17 -15.62
C TYR A 593 12.65 5.90 -14.73
N VAL A 594 13.84 5.99 -15.30
CA VAL A 594 15.09 5.67 -14.61
C VAL A 594 15.99 6.89 -14.52
N GLN A 595 16.61 7.01 -13.35
CA GLN A 595 17.69 7.94 -13.10
C GLN A 595 19.00 7.45 -13.76
N SER A 596 19.98 8.35 -13.85
CA SER A 596 21.25 8.08 -14.53
C SER A 596 22.01 6.88 -13.95
N TYR A 597 21.90 6.65 -12.63
CA TYR A 597 22.55 5.51 -11.97
C TYR A 597 21.93 4.15 -12.34
N ALA A 598 20.60 4.10 -12.49
CA ALA A 598 19.91 2.87 -12.85
C ALA A 598 20.24 2.47 -14.30
N LEU A 599 20.37 3.46 -15.19
CA LEU A 599 20.89 3.26 -16.55
C LEU A 599 22.36 2.80 -16.54
N ALA A 600 23.19 3.36 -15.68
CA ALA A 600 24.58 2.94 -15.53
C ALA A 600 24.72 1.48 -15.07
N ALA A 601 23.83 1.04 -14.17
CA ALA A 601 23.75 -0.35 -13.72
C ALA A 601 23.32 -1.28 -14.87
N LEU A 602 22.29 -0.90 -15.63
CA LEU A 602 21.83 -1.63 -16.82
C LEU A 602 22.94 -1.74 -17.89
N ARG A 603 23.64 -0.65 -18.19
CA ARG A 603 24.75 -0.65 -19.16
C ARG A 603 25.95 -1.48 -18.68
N THR A 604 26.13 -1.63 -17.37
CA THR A 604 27.13 -2.54 -16.83
C THR A 604 26.72 -4.00 -17.06
N ALA A 605 25.45 -4.33 -16.88
CA ALA A 605 24.90 -5.66 -17.17
C ALA A 605 24.93 -6.00 -18.68
N GLU A 606 24.58 -5.06 -19.57
CA GLU A 606 24.70 -5.23 -21.03
C GLU A 606 26.14 -5.56 -21.45
N SER A 607 27.14 -4.85 -20.89
CA SER A 607 28.55 -5.15 -21.17
C SER A 607 29.02 -6.50 -20.64
N ALA A 608 28.28 -7.12 -19.71
CA ALA A 608 28.50 -8.48 -19.23
C ALA A 608 27.78 -9.55 -20.07
N GLY A 609 26.93 -9.14 -21.03
CA GLY A 609 26.10 -10.03 -21.85
C GLY A 609 24.71 -10.32 -21.29
N ASP A 610 24.32 -9.68 -20.17
CA ASP A 610 23.11 -10.02 -19.40
C ASP A 610 21.86 -9.22 -19.82
N ALA A 611 22.00 -8.14 -20.58
CA ALA A 611 20.87 -7.31 -21.01
C ALA A 611 20.79 -7.26 -22.55
N GLY A 612 19.62 -7.63 -23.08
CA GLY A 612 19.41 -7.88 -24.50
C GLY A 612 19.28 -6.63 -25.37
N PRO A 613 19.47 -6.76 -26.70
CA PRO A 613 19.41 -5.67 -27.70
C PRO A 613 18.02 -5.03 -27.90
N ASP A 614 17.04 -5.42 -27.08
CA ASP A 614 15.63 -5.08 -27.23
C ASP A 614 15.21 -3.92 -26.32
N LEU A 615 16.09 -3.02 -25.90
CA LEU A 615 15.68 -1.84 -25.13
C LEU A 615 15.61 -0.59 -26.01
N GLU A 616 14.51 0.14 -25.86
CA GLU A 616 14.33 1.48 -26.41
C GLU A 616 14.33 2.51 -25.28
N PHE A 617 14.91 3.66 -25.56
CA PHE A 617 15.13 4.75 -24.63
C PHE A 617 14.50 6.03 -25.17
N ALA A 618 13.93 6.83 -24.28
CA ALA A 618 13.54 8.19 -24.57
C ALA A 618 14.10 9.11 -23.47
N ALA A 619 14.59 10.27 -23.85
CA ALA A 619 15.00 11.30 -22.91
C ALA A 619 13.78 11.77 -22.10
N THR A 620 13.99 12.06 -20.81
CA THR A 620 12.99 12.66 -19.95
C THR A 620 13.54 13.91 -19.27
N ALA A 621 12.66 14.89 -19.09
CA ALA A 621 12.87 15.98 -18.16
C ALA A 621 12.34 15.53 -16.79
N SER A 622 13.26 15.25 -15.87
CA SER A 622 12.92 14.82 -14.52
C SER A 622 13.08 16.00 -13.56
N ALA A 623 12.17 16.09 -12.61
CA ALA A 623 12.23 17.08 -11.55
C ALA A 623 11.90 16.47 -10.19
N ASP A 624 12.75 16.73 -9.21
CA ASP A 624 12.46 16.51 -7.79
C ASP A 624 11.95 17.82 -7.20
N LEU A 625 10.77 17.78 -6.59
CA LEU A 625 10.17 18.88 -5.86
C LEU A 625 10.29 18.58 -4.38
N VAL A 626 11.19 19.27 -3.69
CA VAL A 626 11.36 19.15 -2.25
C VAL A 626 10.34 20.06 -1.58
N ILE A 627 9.25 19.45 -1.12
CA ILE A 627 8.16 20.12 -0.42
C ILE A 627 8.52 20.17 1.06
N ASN A 628 8.60 21.37 1.64
CA ASN A 628 8.94 21.59 3.04
C ASN A 628 7.72 22.10 3.79
N CYS A 629 7.27 21.38 4.81
CA CYS A 629 6.35 21.84 5.82
C CYS A 629 7.18 22.25 7.05
N ARG A 630 7.28 23.56 7.30
CA ARG A 630 8.02 24.10 8.43
C ARG A 630 7.05 24.55 9.51
N ALA A 631 7.10 23.91 10.67
CA ALA A 631 6.30 24.31 11.84
C ALA A 631 7.02 25.37 12.69
N SER A 632 8.36 25.38 12.66
CA SER A 632 9.22 26.35 13.34
C SER A 632 10.62 26.33 12.74
N GLU A 633 11.52 27.22 13.18
CA GLU A 633 12.94 27.17 12.77
C GLU A 633 13.60 25.81 13.04
N GLN A 634 13.19 25.13 14.12
CA GLN A 634 13.80 23.89 14.59
C GLN A 634 13.06 22.62 14.13
N PHE A 635 11.89 22.76 13.50
CA PHE A 635 11.09 21.60 13.09
C PHE A 635 10.48 21.81 11.72
N ALA A 636 11.03 21.06 10.76
CA ALA A 636 10.49 20.91 9.43
C ALA A 636 10.49 19.43 9.03
N ARG A 637 9.53 19.05 8.20
CA ARG A 637 9.47 17.76 7.50
C ARG A 637 8.93 18.02 6.11
N GLY A 638 8.95 17.01 5.25
CA GLY A 638 8.55 17.22 3.89
C GLY A 638 8.45 15.94 3.09
N ALA A 639 8.24 16.11 1.80
CA ALA A 639 8.29 15.04 0.82
C ALA A 639 9.19 15.45 -0.34
N ILE A 640 9.78 14.46 -1.02
CA ILE A 640 10.34 14.65 -2.35
C ILE A 640 9.33 14.09 -3.35
N VAL A 641 8.66 14.96 -4.10
CA VAL A 641 7.78 14.54 -5.19
C VAL A 641 8.60 14.51 -6.48
N ARG A 642 8.73 13.33 -7.08
CA ARG A 642 9.41 13.18 -8.36
C ARG A 642 8.42 13.28 -9.51
N THR A 643 8.77 14.04 -10.54
CA THR A 643 8.01 14.10 -11.80
C THR A 643 8.93 13.75 -12.95
N SER A 644 8.39 13.08 -13.97
CA SER A 644 9.14 12.65 -15.14
C SER A 644 8.26 12.80 -16.36
N VAL A 645 8.67 13.67 -17.28
CA VAL A 645 7.97 13.92 -18.54
C VAL A 645 8.89 13.58 -19.70
N ARG A 646 8.42 12.73 -20.61
CA ARG A 646 9.21 12.33 -21.78
C ARG A 646 9.43 13.51 -22.72
N SER A 647 10.68 13.78 -23.06
CA SER A 647 11.11 14.89 -23.93
C SER A 647 11.57 14.44 -25.32
N SER A 648 11.64 13.13 -25.58
CA SER A 648 11.90 12.57 -26.92
C SER A 648 10.95 11.42 -27.25
N GLU A 649 11.00 10.92 -28.48
CA GLU A 649 10.42 9.60 -28.78
C GLU A 649 11.36 8.49 -28.30
N PHE A 650 10.80 7.28 -28.20
CA PHE A 650 11.59 6.08 -27.94
C PHE A 650 12.42 5.69 -29.15
N GLY A 651 13.67 5.33 -28.91
CA GLY A 651 14.58 4.85 -29.94
C GLY A 651 15.80 4.15 -29.34
N ALA A 652 16.84 3.93 -30.14
CA ALA A 652 18.05 3.30 -29.66
C ALA A 652 18.79 4.20 -28.65
N TYR A 653 19.63 3.59 -27.80
CA TYR A 653 20.38 4.31 -26.75
C TYR A 653 21.17 5.49 -27.31
N ASP A 654 21.79 5.35 -28.47
CA ASP A 654 22.60 6.38 -29.16
C ASP A 654 21.80 7.64 -29.55
N GLN A 655 20.47 7.53 -29.62
CA GLN A 655 19.56 8.65 -29.86
C GLN A 655 19.31 9.51 -28.63
N LEU A 656 19.72 9.06 -27.43
CA LEU A 656 19.73 9.91 -26.23
C LEU A 656 20.74 11.07 -26.41
N PRO A 657 20.48 12.24 -25.79
CA PRO A 657 21.40 13.37 -25.81
C PRO A 657 22.82 12.97 -25.41
N GLU A 658 23.82 13.37 -26.20
CA GLU A 658 25.21 12.95 -26.01
C GLU A 658 25.75 13.31 -24.61
N SER A 659 25.41 14.49 -24.10
CA SER A 659 25.77 14.94 -22.75
C SER A 659 25.24 14.00 -21.66
N PHE A 660 24.01 13.51 -21.83
CA PHE A 660 23.40 12.57 -20.91
C PHE A 660 24.02 11.17 -21.02
N ARG A 661 24.29 10.68 -22.24
CA ARG A 661 25.00 9.42 -22.46
C ARG A 661 26.39 9.40 -21.81
N ARG A 662 27.16 10.48 -21.96
CA ARG A 662 28.47 10.61 -21.30
C ARG A 662 28.36 10.54 -19.77
N THR A 663 27.29 11.11 -19.21
CA THR A 663 27.00 11.03 -17.76
C THR A 663 26.73 9.58 -17.33
N ILE A 664 25.88 8.86 -18.07
CA ILE A 664 25.58 7.44 -17.83
C ILE A 664 26.85 6.59 -17.93
N GLU A 665 27.67 6.81 -18.96
CA GLU A 665 28.92 6.07 -19.18
C GLU A 665 29.93 6.30 -18.06
N SER A 666 30.07 7.55 -17.59
CA SER A 666 30.92 7.89 -16.45
C SER A 666 30.45 7.20 -15.17
N GLN A 667 29.14 7.17 -14.91
CA GLN A 667 28.58 6.47 -13.75
C GLN A 667 28.75 4.95 -13.87
N ALA A 668 28.57 4.38 -15.07
CA ALA A 668 28.80 2.96 -15.32
C ALA A 668 30.26 2.58 -15.06
N GLU A 669 31.20 3.43 -15.44
CA GLU A 669 32.62 3.23 -15.15
C GLU A 669 32.93 3.26 -13.63
N LYS A 670 32.38 4.25 -12.89
CA LYS A 670 32.47 4.30 -11.43
C LYS A 670 31.90 3.03 -10.79
N TYR A 671 30.76 2.56 -11.27
CA TYR A 671 30.12 1.33 -10.80
C TYR A 671 31.00 0.10 -11.07
N ARG A 672 31.54 -0.03 -12.29
CA ARG A 672 32.50 -1.09 -12.64
C ARG A 672 33.77 -1.02 -11.78
N ALA A 673 34.26 0.17 -11.45
CA ALA A 673 35.43 0.34 -10.59
C ALA A 673 35.14 -0.12 -9.14
N MET A 674 33.97 0.26 -8.60
CA MET A 674 33.51 -0.19 -7.29
C MET A 674 33.37 -1.71 -7.22
N MET A 675 32.84 -2.34 -8.28
CA MET A 675 32.71 -3.79 -8.40
C MET A 675 34.05 -4.53 -8.52
N ARG A 676 35.07 -3.89 -9.12
CA ARG A 676 36.42 -4.45 -9.22
C ARG A 676 37.24 -4.29 -7.95
N GLY A 677 36.99 -3.24 -7.16
CA GLY A 677 37.81 -2.86 -6.01
C GLY A 677 37.36 -3.40 -4.64
N GLY A 678 36.17 -4.01 -4.52
CA GLY A 678 35.64 -4.47 -3.23
C GLY A 678 35.75 -5.98 -3.03
N GLY A 679 36.52 -6.43 -2.03
CA GLY A 679 36.52 -7.82 -1.60
C GLY A 679 35.11 -8.29 -1.22
N GLY A 680 34.70 -9.46 -1.70
CA GLY A 680 33.50 -10.23 -1.30
C GLY A 680 32.18 -9.46 -1.15
N GLY A 681 32.02 -8.70 -0.07
CA GLY A 681 30.77 -8.08 0.37
C GLY A 681 30.24 -6.93 -0.50
N ASN A 682 31.07 -6.25 -1.30
CA ASN A 682 30.56 -5.20 -2.22
C ASN A 682 29.83 -5.80 -3.43
N ARG A 683 30.19 -7.02 -3.84
CA ARG A 683 29.57 -7.70 -4.98
C ARG A 683 28.12 -8.10 -4.67
N GLU A 684 27.87 -8.54 -3.44
CA GLU A 684 26.56 -8.91 -2.92
C GLU A 684 25.63 -7.70 -2.71
N ARG A 685 26.16 -6.56 -2.24
CA ARG A 685 25.39 -5.30 -2.18
C ARG A 685 25.00 -4.77 -3.55
N ALA A 686 25.89 -4.89 -4.53
CA ALA A 686 25.63 -4.46 -5.89
C ALA A 686 24.67 -5.39 -6.64
N SER A 687 24.73 -6.71 -6.43
CA SER A 687 23.72 -7.64 -6.94
C SER A 687 22.35 -7.37 -6.32
N ASN A 688 22.29 -7.07 -5.01
CA ASN A 688 21.04 -6.67 -4.36
C ASN A 688 20.51 -5.35 -4.94
N THR A 689 21.37 -4.37 -5.23
CA THR A 689 20.95 -3.10 -5.87
C THR A 689 20.38 -3.31 -7.27
N LEU A 690 20.91 -4.26 -8.03
CA LEU A 690 20.37 -4.69 -9.33
C LEU A 690 19.05 -5.48 -9.21
N ALA A 691 18.82 -6.19 -8.10
CA ALA A 691 17.55 -6.85 -7.80
C ALA A 691 16.38 -5.86 -7.59
N TRP A 692 16.68 -4.59 -7.29
CA TRP A 692 15.68 -3.51 -7.20
C TRP A 692 15.39 -2.80 -8.53
N ALA A 693 16.12 -3.11 -9.62
CA ALA A 693 15.78 -2.57 -10.92
C ALA A 693 14.48 -3.25 -11.41
N PRO A 694 13.41 -2.50 -11.73
CA PRO A 694 12.08 -3.03 -12.05
C PRO A 694 11.99 -3.80 -13.38
N LEU A 695 13.13 -4.19 -13.95
CA LEU A 695 13.28 -4.95 -15.18
C LEU A 695 13.80 -6.38 -14.97
N ARG A 696 14.19 -6.78 -13.75
CA ARG A 696 14.30 -8.22 -13.48
C ARG A 696 12.89 -8.77 -13.34
N SER A 697 12.60 -9.86 -14.06
CA SER A 697 11.52 -10.76 -13.66
C SER A 697 11.66 -11.01 -12.17
N SER A 698 10.55 -10.96 -11.43
CA SER A 698 10.52 -11.41 -10.05
C SER A 698 10.87 -12.89 -10.04
N ASP A 699 12.14 -13.20 -9.72
CA ASP A 699 12.64 -14.55 -9.38
C ASP A 699 11.89 -15.15 -8.18
#